data_AF-A0A8C0C265-F1
#
_entry.id   AF-A0A8C0C265-F1
#
_cell.length_a   1.000
_cell.length_b   1.000
_cell.length_c   1.000
_cell.angle_alpha   90.00
_cell.angle_beta   90.00
_cell.angle_gamma   90.00
#
_symmetry.space_group_name_H-M   'P 1'
#
loop_
_entity.id
_entity.type
_entity.pdbx_description
1 polymer ?
#
loop_
_entity_poly.entity_id
_entity_poly.type
_entity_poly.pdbx_seq_one_letter_code
_entity_poly.pdbx_strand_id
1 'polypeptide(L)'
;MTTTAERRFINLRKRLDQLGYRQPLGVESLPLVEKLFSDLVHTTESLRSAKLSAGKTEKECSNYDAILEPYKTENAKLTRENNELHLEILKLKEQSDRHVKDLKASLRRVEHETADLKFLNNQYIHKIKMLEKENRAKTEKIQQLQEKNLQAVVQTPGGRKRSIPFRRQRMQIDQPVPPSGVSAYPVPQPEDPYIADLLQVADNRIHELQSEVTELQEKLEISERGMKNYSKQVELRDKEIERLVLALDGGRSHEVISLESRSKSNEKLIAHLNLQVEYLQQTNKELENRIQDLLDTKQNVTSEVVHLSNKNEELCQELNEIDHLAQQLERHKEIVLETADKEIGEAKVITNVLQCEGSELCSCHRENERLNEELFGKADDKKNLELLLNQLEQEKQRSYTVIFISFSAERELVLEIERMRLEYGIALGDKSPSRLDAFVKTLEDDRDYYKRELEYLQKMIKRRPSPSRRTPEKSEDLRLIARERDELRSMLDRFEKHMIEIQSNVKLLTAERDRLNVLYEQGELNRMRREAKHSLVSQSRVEEERDIALTDFRRLTAEKESLREKLKVSFYSFILSTTITCLVIFFKLQFEMERCELKTTVSILKERINSLENELKLKSSKLAQTSDDSSQFKAEICSLQLLNDQLQRSVEDLQHRLSLKKDELQSAQEEIVKLEEKIDRLNQRSTSQDEAVNVLRSTITVLDKEKDSLQETVDEKTERIACLDDNLANKEKTITHLRLTLSELESSADQMKDMLSNRDHEISSLHRQLDMSHIELAETERVKEMALKENRRLQDDLATVARENQAISTELEDAIHEKEEMKTRIHNYITEVSRFETLMASKEKENQELLEKFRMLHMQAEDWEMKAHQAEGESSSIRLELLSVDTDRRHLREKVELLEKEIQGHIVAHQAYESQISSITKNMSKLEEDIKRENQDKSSVLADLASVRELCVKLESSKDLLSRQLTSKSMDYERVSSKDKFYLL
;
A
#
# COMPACT_ATOMS: atom_id res chain seq x y z
N MET A 1 44.73 -78.27 55.98
CA MET A 1 44.75 -77.97 54.53
C MET A 1 43.33 -77.60 54.10
N THR A 2 42.92 -76.32 54.17
CA THR A 2 41.61 -75.91 53.61
C THR A 2 41.65 -76.04 52.09
N THR A 3 40.65 -76.67 51.48
CA THR A 3 40.65 -76.87 50.02
C THR A 3 40.55 -75.55 49.27
N THR A 4 41.06 -75.50 48.04
CA THR A 4 41.03 -74.27 47.21
C THR A 4 39.60 -73.78 46.95
N ALA A 5 38.62 -74.70 46.93
CA ALA A 5 37.20 -74.41 46.80
C ALA A 5 36.63 -73.64 48.01
N GLU A 6 36.98 -74.02 49.25
CA GLU A 6 36.52 -73.32 50.47
C GLU A 6 36.92 -71.84 50.48
N ARG A 7 38.14 -71.51 50.04
CA ARG A 7 38.60 -70.11 49.99
C ARG A 7 37.82 -69.29 48.94
N ARG A 8 37.53 -69.88 47.77
CA ARG A 8 36.69 -69.23 46.75
C ARG A 8 35.27 -69.04 47.24
N PHE A 9 34.69 -70.06 47.88
CA PHE A 9 33.37 -70.00 48.51
C PHE A 9 33.27 -68.85 49.51
N ILE A 10 34.20 -68.75 50.47
CA ILE A 10 34.21 -67.68 51.48
C ILE A 10 34.37 -66.29 50.83
N ASN A 11 35.21 -66.16 49.81
CA ASN A 11 35.42 -64.88 49.13
C ASN A 11 34.21 -64.45 48.29
N LEU A 12 33.64 -65.34 47.48
CA LEU A 12 32.42 -65.03 46.73
C LEU A 12 31.26 -64.73 47.67
N ARG A 13 31.13 -65.52 48.75
CA ARG A 13 30.08 -65.33 49.75
C ARG A 13 30.15 -63.95 50.41
N LYS A 14 31.35 -63.49 50.80
CA LYS A 14 31.56 -62.14 51.33
C LYS A 14 31.16 -61.05 50.33
N ARG A 15 31.49 -61.20 49.04
CA ARG A 15 31.12 -60.23 47.98
C ARG A 15 29.61 -60.19 47.73
N LEU A 16 28.95 -61.35 47.78
CA LEU A 16 27.48 -61.47 47.67
C LEU A 16 26.76 -60.88 48.90
N ASP A 17 27.23 -61.17 50.12
CA ASP A 17 26.67 -60.61 51.36
C ASP A 17 26.83 -59.08 51.43
N GLN A 18 27.95 -58.52 50.92
CA GLN A 18 28.16 -57.07 50.78
C GLN A 18 27.15 -56.40 49.84
N LEU A 19 26.60 -57.15 48.88
CA LEU A 19 25.55 -56.70 47.95
C LEU A 19 24.15 -57.16 48.38
N GLY A 20 24.00 -57.73 49.58
CA GLY A 20 22.71 -58.11 50.17
C GLY A 20 22.19 -59.51 49.80
N TYR A 21 22.90 -60.28 48.98
CA TYR A 21 22.48 -61.63 48.55
C TYR A 21 22.75 -62.68 49.63
N ARG A 22 21.82 -62.79 50.59
CA ARG A 22 22.01 -63.60 51.81
C ARG A 22 21.54 -65.07 51.72
N GLN A 23 21.00 -65.52 50.59
CA GLN A 23 20.48 -66.88 50.38
C GLN A 23 21.58 -67.96 50.52
N PRO A 24 21.30 -69.18 51.02
CA PRO A 24 22.30 -70.23 51.15
C PRO A 24 22.86 -70.67 49.79
N LEU A 25 24.18 -70.84 49.71
CA LEU A 25 24.89 -71.25 48.49
C LEU A 25 25.46 -72.66 48.68
N GLY A 26 25.18 -73.58 47.74
CA GLY A 26 25.77 -74.91 47.70
C GLY A 26 27.17 -74.90 47.09
N VAL A 27 27.99 -75.91 47.40
CA VAL A 27 29.36 -76.01 46.85
C VAL A 27 29.34 -76.29 45.35
N GLU A 28 28.33 -77.02 44.85
CA GLU A 28 28.19 -77.37 43.43
C GLU A 28 27.86 -76.17 42.53
N SER A 29 27.11 -75.19 43.03
CA SER A 29 26.73 -73.99 42.27
C SER A 29 27.79 -72.87 42.32
N LEU A 30 28.83 -73.02 43.15
CA LEU A 30 29.90 -72.03 43.32
C LEU A 30 30.54 -71.55 41.99
N PRO A 31 30.95 -72.43 41.04
CA PRO A 31 31.64 -71.97 39.83
C PRO A 31 30.74 -71.17 38.88
N LEU A 32 29.43 -71.47 38.87
CA LEU A 32 28.46 -70.75 38.04
C LEU A 32 28.17 -69.37 38.63
N VAL A 33 27.93 -69.30 39.94
CA VAL A 33 27.66 -68.02 40.62
C VAL A 33 28.92 -67.12 40.61
N GLU A 34 30.13 -67.68 40.71
CA GLU A 34 31.38 -66.92 40.60
C GLU A 34 31.54 -66.26 39.22
N LYS A 35 31.18 -66.97 38.14
CA LYS A 35 31.17 -66.42 36.77
C LYS A 35 30.09 -65.36 36.58
N LEU A 36 28.81 -65.70 36.83
CA LEU A 36 27.69 -64.77 36.67
C LEU A 36 27.88 -63.49 37.48
N PHE A 37 28.47 -63.59 38.67
CA PHE A 37 28.79 -62.44 39.49
C PHE A 37 29.91 -61.58 38.89
N SER A 38 30.95 -62.20 38.32
CA SER A 38 32.02 -61.48 37.63
C SER A 38 31.52 -60.80 36.36
N ASP A 39 30.65 -61.47 35.59
CA ASP A 39 30.00 -60.92 34.39
C ASP A 39 29.08 -59.73 34.75
N LEU A 40 28.35 -59.82 35.87
CA LEU A 40 27.51 -58.72 36.39
C LEU A 40 28.35 -57.51 36.84
N VAL A 41 29.50 -57.75 37.48
CA VAL A 41 30.44 -56.67 37.85
C VAL A 41 31.03 -56.04 36.58
N HIS A 42 31.51 -56.82 35.61
CA HIS A 42 32.06 -56.29 34.37
C HIS A 42 31.02 -55.53 33.54
N THR A 43 29.77 -56.02 33.44
CA THR A 43 28.70 -55.31 32.70
C THR A 43 28.28 -54.02 33.40
N THR A 44 28.21 -53.98 34.74
CA THR A 44 27.89 -52.74 35.48
C THR A 44 29.03 -51.71 35.46
N GLU A 45 30.29 -52.14 35.50
CA GLU A 45 31.46 -51.28 35.29
C GLU A 45 31.51 -50.75 33.85
N SER A 46 31.27 -51.61 32.85
CA SER A 46 31.19 -51.22 31.43
C SER A 46 30.06 -50.23 31.17
N LEU A 47 28.88 -50.43 31.77
CA LEU A 47 27.76 -49.50 31.69
C LEU A 47 28.09 -48.16 32.34
N ARG A 48 28.80 -48.16 33.48
CA ARG A 48 29.27 -46.93 34.14
C ARG A 48 30.28 -46.19 33.26
N SER A 49 31.24 -46.89 32.64
CA SER A 49 32.20 -46.25 31.72
C SER A 49 31.51 -45.70 30.48
N ALA A 50 30.57 -46.44 29.89
CA ALA A 50 29.79 -46.01 28.72
C ALA A 50 28.92 -44.77 29.02
N LYS A 51 28.30 -44.71 30.21
CA LYS A 51 27.57 -43.51 30.66
C LYS A 51 28.48 -42.30 30.86
N LEU A 52 29.69 -42.50 31.38
CA LEU A 52 30.66 -41.43 31.55
C LEU A 52 31.26 -40.94 30.23
N SER A 53 31.44 -41.81 29.23
CA SER A 53 31.83 -41.38 27.89
C SER A 53 30.69 -40.66 27.17
N ALA A 54 29.45 -41.18 27.24
CA ALA A 54 28.28 -40.54 26.65
C ALA A 54 28.06 -39.11 27.19
N GLY A 55 28.14 -38.92 28.51
CA GLY A 55 28.04 -37.60 29.14
C GLY A 55 29.23 -36.66 28.91
N LYS A 56 30.35 -37.15 28.35
CA LYS A 56 31.43 -36.30 27.81
C LYS A 56 31.13 -35.90 26.38
N THR A 57 30.80 -36.85 25.51
CA THR A 57 30.45 -36.58 24.11
C THR A 57 29.25 -35.65 23.98
N GLU A 58 28.26 -35.75 24.87
CA GLU A 58 27.10 -34.84 24.91
C GLU A 58 27.50 -33.39 25.22
N LYS A 59 28.46 -33.19 26.14
CA LYS A 59 29.01 -31.85 26.47
C LYS A 59 29.90 -31.31 25.36
N GLU A 60 30.68 -32.17 24.72
CA GLU A 60 31.49 -31.82 23.55
C GLU A 60 30.59 -31.40 22.38
N CYS A 61 29.55 -32.17 22.05
CA CYS A 61 28.52 -31.78 21.07
C CYS A 61 27.85 -30.44 21.43
N SER A 62 27.45 -30.24 22.69
CA SER A 62 26.84 -28.98 23.15
C SER A 62 27.78 -27.77 22.97
N ASN A 63 29.08 -27.96 23.21
CA ASN A 63 30.10 -26.93 22.96
C ASN A 63 30.30 -26.68 21.45
N TYR A 64 30.30 -27.73 20.63
CA TYR A 64 30.38 -27.57 19.18
C TYR A 64 29.16 -26.84 18.61
N ASP A 65 27.95 -27.15 19.06
CA ASP A 65 26.75 -26.40 18.65
C ASP A 65 26.84 -24.93 19.07
N ALA A 66 27.28 -24.62 20.31
CA ALA A 66 27.49 -23.24 20.74
C ALA A 66 28.53 -22.48 19.88
N ILE A 67 29.55 -23.16 19.37
CA ILE A 67 30.55 -22.58 18.44
C ILE A 67 29.98 -22.45 17.01
N LEU A 68 29.15 -23.39 16.58
CA LEU A 68 28.59 -23.44 15.23
C LEU A 68 27.41 -22.48 15.03
N GLU A 69 26.57 -22.22 16.04
CA GLU A 69 25.40 -21.33 15.91
C GLU A 69 25.73 -19.91 15.37
N PRO A 70 26.79 -19.22 15.84
CA PRO A 70 27.24 -17.96 15.23
C PRO A 70 27.57 -18.09 13.73
N TYR A 71 28.19 -19.20 13.32
CA TYR A 71 28.49 -19.45 11.90
C TYR A 71 27.24 -19.83 11.08
N LYS A 72 26.30 -20.61 11.64
CA LYS A 72 25.01 -20.91 11.01
C LYS A 72 24.21 -19.62 10.77
N THR A 73 24.15 -18.73 11.76
CA THR A 73 23.43 -17.45 11.66
C THR A 73 24.08 -16.46 10.68
N GLU A 74 25.41 -16.35 10.64
CA GLU A 74 26.10 -15.49 9.66
C GLU A 74 25.99 -16.09 8.24
N ASN A 75 26.08 -17.41 8.05
CA ASN A 75 25.80 -18.03 6.74
C ASN A 75 24.37 -17.77 6.26
N ALA A 76 23.37 -17.85 7.15
CA ALA A 76 21.98 -17.52 6.82
C ALA A 76 21.75 -16.01 6.57
N LYS A 77 22.61 -15.14 7.09
CA LYS A 77 22.63 -13.70 6.76
C LYS A 77 23.28 -13.46 5.40
N LEU A 78 24.49 -13.98 5.16
CA LEU A 78 25.21 -13.87 3.89
C LEU A 78 24.40 -14.45 2.71
N THR A 79 23.70 -15.56 2.92
CA THR A 79 22.80 -16.14 1.90
C THR A 79 21.65 -15.19 1.55
N ARG A 80 21.10 -14.45 2.53
CA ARG A 80 20.06 -13.44 2.28
C ARG A 80 20.62 -12.21 1.58
N GLU A 81 21.73 -11.64 2.06
CA GLU A 81 22.41 -10.52 1.39
C GLU A 81 22.77 -10.87 -0.07
N ASN A 82 23.26 -12.09 -0.32
CA ASN A 82 23.60 -12.55 -1.66
C ASN A 82 22.35 -12.68 -2.56
N ASN A 83 21.25 -13.24 -2.06
CA ASN A 83 19.98 -13.30 -2.78
C ASN A 83 19.38 -11.91 -3.06
N GLU A 84 19.46 -10.98 -2.11
CA GLU A 84 19.00 -9.59 -2.26
C GLU A 84 19.82 -8.85 -3.33
N LEU A 85 21.15 -8.96 -3.29
CA LEU A 85 22.04 -8.41 -4.31
C LEU A 85 21.78 -9.02 -5.70
N HIS A 86 21.52 -10.34 -5.79
CA HIS A 86 21.13 -10.96 -7.06
C HIS A 86 19.79 -10.42 -7.60
N LEU A 87 18.80 -10.19 -6.74
CA LEU A 87 17.52 -9.58 -7.13
C LEU A 87 17.70 -8.11 -7.56
N GLU A 88 18.58 -7.35 -6.92
CA GLU A 88 18.89 -5.97 -7.30
C GLU A 88 19.62 -5.91 -8.65
N ILE A 89 20.60 -6.78 -8.88
CA ILE A 89 21.27 -6.94 -10.18
C ILE A 89 20.27 -7.29 -11.29
N LEU A 90 19.30 -8.16 -11.03
CA LEU A 90 18.23 -8.49 -11.98
C LEU A 90 17.34 -7.26 -12.28
N LYS A 91 16.90 -6.52 -11.26
CA LYS A 91 16.11 -5.28 -11.43
C LYS A 91 16.87 -4.22 -12.25
N LEU A 92 18.15 -3.99 -11.94
CA LEU A 92 18.99 -3.05 -12.68
C LEU A 92 19.21 -3.49 -14.12
N LYS A 93 19.41 -4.79 -14.36
CA LYS A 93 19.49 -5.36 -15.72
C LYS A 93 18.20 -5.14 -16.49
N GLU A 94 17.04 -5.41 -15.89
CA GLU A 94 15.75 -5.16 -16.54
C GLU A 94 15.52 -3.68 -16.85
N GLN A 95 15.87 -2.77 -15.94
CA GLN A 95 15.76 -1.33 -16.17
C GLN A 95 16.68 -0.88 -17.31
N SER A 96 17.92 -1.38 -17.35
CA SER A 96 18.86 -1.16 -18.46
C SER A 96 18.30 -1.71 -19.78
N ASP A 97 17.77 -2.94 -19.80
CA ASP A 97 17.21 -3.56 -21.00
C ASP A 97 15.96 -2.82 -21.51
N ARG A 98 15.14 -2.25 -20.61
CA ARG A 98 14.03 -1.34 -20.98
C ARG A 98 14.56 -0.06 -21.59
N HIS A 99 15.50 0.62 -20.92
CA HIS A 99 16.10 1.87 -21.42
C HIS A 99 16.79 1.68 -22.79
N VAL A 100 17.48 0.56 -23.01
CA VAL A 100 18.09 0.20 -24.30
C VAL A 100 17.02 -0.06 -25.38
N LYS A 101 15.85 -0.63 -25.03
CA LYS A 101 14.72 -0.77 -25.97
C LYS A 101 14.13 0.60 -26.34
N ASP A 102 13.94 1.48 -25.36
CA ASP A 102 13.38 2.82 -25.56
C ASP A 102 14.31 3.70 -26.41
N LEU A 103 15.62 3.68 -26.13
CA LEU A 103 16.63 4.34 -26.97
C LEU A 103 16.64 3.77 -28.40
N LYS A 104 16.55 2.44 -28.58
CA LYS A 104 16.44 1.81 -29.90
C LYS A 104 15.13 2.14 -30.64
N ALA A 105 14.05 2.41 -29.91
CA ALA A 105 12.78 2.87 -30.50
C ALA A 105 12.88 4.34 -30.91
N SER A 106 13.46 5.20 -30.06
CA SER A 106 13.63 6.61 -30.36
C SER A 106 14.63 6.86 -31.49
N LEU A 107 15.73 6.10 -31.54
CA LEU A 107 16.68 6.12 -32.67
C LEU A 107 15.95 5.83 -33.99
N ARG A 108 15.13 4.77 -34.03
CA ARG A 108 14.34 4.45 -35.22
C ARG A 108 13.39 5.58 -35.63
N ARG A 109 12.69 6.22 -34.68
CA ARG A 109 11.82 7.38 -35.01
C ARG A 109 12.63 8.51 -35.68
N VAL A 110 13.74 8.90 -35.07
CA VAL A 110 14.63 9.95 -35.61
C VAL A 110 15.23 9.56 -36.97
N GLU A 111 15.55 8.28 -37.19
CA GLU A 111 15.98 7.77 -38.51
C GLU A 111 14.89 7.91 -39.58
N HIS A 112 13.62 7.65 -39.24
CA HIS A 112 12.48 7.83 -40.16
C HIS A 112 12.21 9.31 -40.44
N GLU A 113 12.14 10.15 -39.40
CA GLU A 113 12.00 11.61 -39.52
C GLU A 113 13.14 12.21 -40.36
N THR A 114 14.37 11.73 -40.18
CA THR A 114 15.54 12.13 -40.99
C THR A 114 15.40 11.70 -42.46
N ALA A 115 14.82 10.53 -42.73
CA ALA A 115 14.54 10.08 -44.09
C ALA A 115 13.44 10.93 -44.76
N ASP A 116 12.37 11.25 -44.04
CA ASP A 116 11.27 12.09 -44.50
C ASP A 116 11.72 13.53 -44.77
N LEU A 117 12.51 14.12 -43.88
CA LEU A 117 13.11 15.45 -44.07
C LEU A 117 14.09 15.46 -45.28
N LYS A 118 14.86 14.39 -45.50
CA LYS A 118 15.70 14.23 -46.70
C LYS A 118 14.84 14.14 -47.97
N PHE A 119 13.73 13.42 -47.93
CA PHE A 119 12.79 13.32 -49.06
C PHE A 119 12.17 14.69 -49.38
N LEU A 120 11.68 15.41 -48.36
CA LEU A 120 11.10 16.74 -48.50
C LEU A 120 12.11 17.77 -49.02
N ASN A 121 13.35 17.75 -48.51
CA ASN A 121 14.42 18.61 -48.99
C ASN A 121 14.75 18.32 -50.48
N ASN A 122 14.86 17.05 -50.87
CA ASN A 122 15.01 16.67 -52.28
C ASN A 122 13.86 17.19 -53.18
N GLN A 123 12.62 17.17 -52.67
CA GLN A 123 11.46 17.72 -53.38
C GLN A 123 11.56 19.25 -53.55
N TYR A 124 11.95 19.99 -52.50
CA TYR A 124 12.18 21.44 -52.59
C TYR A 124 13.35 21.78 -53.53
N ILE A 125 14.46 21.05 -53.48
CA ILE A 125 15.58 21.20 -54.43
C ILE A 125 15.10 21.00 -55.87
N HIS A 126 14.24 20.00 -56.14
CA HIS A 126 13.68 19.79 -57.46
C HIS A 126 12.75 20.94 -57.89
N LYS A 127 11.91 21.45 -56.97
CA LYS A 127 11.04 22.60 -57.22
C LYS A 127 11.84 23.88 -57.53
N ILE A 128 12.92 24.14 -56.79
CA ILE A 128 13.83 25.27 -57.03
C ILE A 128 14.44 25.14 -58.43
N LYS A 129 15.02 23.98 -58.79
CA LYS A 129 15.60 23.74 -60.13
C LYS A 129 14.59 23.95 -61.27
N MET A 130 13.32 23.61 -61.06
CA MET A 130 12.25 23.87 -62.02
C MET A 130 11.92 25.36 -62.14
N LEU A 131 11.82 26.08 -61.01
CA LEU A 131 11.61 27.54 -61.01
C LEU A 131 12.81 28.31 -61.60
N GLU A 132 14.04 27.88 -61.35
CA GLU A 132 15.25 28.42 -61.99
C GLU A 132 15.27 28.21 -63.51
N LYS A 133 14.75 27.07 -63.99
CA LYS A 133 14.61 26.81 -65.43
C LYS A 133 13.55 27.71 -66.04
N GLU A 134 12.42 27.90 -65.36
CA GLU A 134 11.35 28.79 -65.78
C GLU A 134 11.80 30.26 -65.77
N ASN A 135 12.52 30.70 -64.73
CA ASN A 135 13.11 32.04 -64.66
C ASN A 135 14.14 32.26 -65.77
N ARG A 136 15.02 31.29 -66.05
CA ARG A 136 15.94 31.38 -67.20
C ARG A 136 15.18 31.55 -68.53
N ALA A 137 14.16 30.74 -68.77
CA ALA A 137 13.33 30.87 -69.97
C ALA A 137 12.59 32.22 -70.04
N LYS A 138 12.13 32.77 -68.90
CA LYS A 138 11.54 34.11 -68.81
C LYS A 138 12.59 35.20 -69.08
N THR A 139 13.80 35.09 -68.55
CA THR A 139 14.90 36.04 -68.78
C THR A 139 15.33 36.03 -70.25
N GLU A 140 15.49 34.85 -70.85
CA GLU A 140 15.73 34.69 -72.29
C GLU A 140 14.59 35.30 -73.11
N LYS A 141 13.33 35.14 -72.68
CA LYS A 141 12.19 35.74 -73.36
C LYS A 141 12.17 37.26 -73.25
N ILE A 142 12.52 37.82 -72.10
CA ILE A 142 12.69 39.27 -71.89
C ILE A 142 13.81 39.79 -72.79
N GLN A 143 14.94 39.08 -72.88
CA GLN A 143 16.06 39.45 -73.75
C GLN A 143 15.64 39.43 -75.23
N GLN A 144 14.96 38.38 -75.71
CA GLN A 144 14.38 38.33 -77.06
C GLN A 144 13.41 39.49 -77.34
N LEU A 145 12.60 39.88 -76.35
CA LEU A 145 11.67 41.00 -76.48
C LEU A 145 12.41 42.35 -76.51
N GLN A 146 13.47 42.51 -75.73
CA GLN A 146 14.35 43.70 -75.77
C GLN A 146 15.11 43.80 -77.10
N GLU A 147 15.62 42.69 -77.64
CA GLU A 147 16.26 42.63 -78.96
C GLU A 147 15.29 42.99 -80.09
N LYS A 148 14.03 42.53 -80.02
CA LYS A 148 12.96 42.95 -80.94
C LYS A 148 12.56 44.42 -80.76
N ASN A 149 12.58 44.94 -79.54
CA ASN A 149 12.28 46.35 -79.26
C ASN A 149 13.35 47.28 -79.86
N LEU A 150 14.64 46.88 -79.80
CA LEU A 150 15.77 47.55 -80.47
C LEU A 150 15.67 47.58 -82.01
N GLN A 151 14.69 46.90 -82.61
CA GLN A 151 14.44 46.87 -84.06
C GLN A 151 13.14 47.61 -84.46
N ALA A 152 12.47 48.28 -83.52
CA ALA A 152 11.25 49.05 -83.79
C ALA A 152 11.54 50.34 -84.59
N VAL A 153 11.37 50.30 -85.91
CA VAL A 153 11.51 51.46 -86.79
C VAL A 153 10.17 52.20 -86.91
N VAL A 154 10.05 53.36 -86.25
CA VAL A 154 8.90 54.26 -86.42
C VAL A 154 9.02 54.96 -87.78
N GLN A 155 8.09 54.68 -88.71
CA GLN A 155 7.97 55.44 -89.96
C GLN A 155 7.07 56.67 -89.75
N THR A 156 7.67 57.86 -89.73
CA THR A 156 6.93 59.12 -89.87
C THR A 156 6.69 59.45 -91.35
N PRO A 157 5.52 59.98 -91.76
CA PRO A 157 5.24 60.35 -93.16
C PRO A 157 6.12 61.51 -93.64
N GLY A 158 7.33 61.20 -94.13
CA GLY A 158 8.33 62.24 -94.45
C GLY A 158 9.64 61.74 -95.03
N GLY A 159 9.69 60.53 -95.59
CA GLY A 159 10.74 60.04 -96.52
C GLY A 159 12.19 59.91 -96.02
N ARG A 160 12.58 60.50 -94.89
CA ARG A 160 13.96 60.52 -94.39
C ARG A 160 14.15 59.49 -93.28
N LYS A 161 14.83 58.39 -93.60
CA LYS A 161 15.32 57.39 -92.63
C LYS A 161 16.38 58.02 -91.72
N ARG A 162 15.97 58.66 -90.62
CA ARG A 162 16.87 58.95 -89.49
C ARG A 162 16.95 57.71 -88.61
N SER A 163 18.12 57.08 -88.56
CA SER A 163 18.46 56.21 -87.44
C SER A 163 18.49 57.09 -86.19
N ILE A 164 17.45 56.99 -85.37
CA ILE A 164 17.51 57.49 -84.00
C ILE A 164 18.44 56.52 -83.28
N PRO A 165 19.57 56.98 -82.69
CA PRO A 165 20.35 56.11 -81.83
C PRO A 165 19.44 55.68 -80.69
N PHE A 166 19.19 54.38 -80.55
CA PHE A 166 18.57 53.86 -79.34
C PHE A 166 19.53 54.15 -78.19
N ARG A 167 19.31 55.29 -77.54
CA ARG A 167 19.88 55.62 -76.25
C ARG A 167 19.32 54.57 -75.30
N ARG A 168 20.03 53.43 -75.18
CA ARG A 168 19.86 52.54 -74.03
C ARG A 168 19.88 53.47 -72.83
N GLN A 169 18.81 53.51 -72.08
CA GLN A 169 18.80 54.16 -70.78
C GLN A 169 19.66 53.31 -69.85
N ARG A 170 20.99 53.37 -70.06
CA ARG A 170 21.97 53.01 -69.06
C ARG A 170 21.72 54.01 -67.95
N MET A 171 21.05 53.56 -66.89
CA MET A 171 21.30 54.13 -65.57
C MET A 171 22.77 53.86 -65.28
N GLN A 172 23.61 54.84 -65.56
CA GLN A 172 24.87 55.00 -64.86
C GLN A 172 24.50 55.38 -63.43
N ILE A 173 24.54 54.40 -62.53
CA ILE A 173 24.52 54.65 -61.09
C ILE A 173 25.95 55.00 -60.71
N ASP A 174 26.37 56.22 -61.07
CA ASP A 174 27.73 56.70 -60.78
C ASP A 174 27.89 57.13 -59.31
N GLN A 175 26.80 57.11 -58.52
CA GLN A 175 26.83 57.19 -57.06
C GLN A 175 25.50 56.69 -56.43
N PRO A 176 25.52 55.87 -55.37
CA PRO A 176 24.34 55.61 -54.56
C PRO A 176 24.14 56.77 -53.58
N VAL A 177 23.27 57.73 -53.97
CA VAL A 177 22.80 58.87 -53.16
C VAL A 177 23.84 60.00 -52.94
N PRO A 178 23.48 61.29 -53.13
CA PRO A 178 24.35 62.42 -52.77
C PRO A 178 24.35 62.66 -51.24
N PRO A 179 25.45 63.16 -50.65
CA PRO A 179 25.51 63.45 -49.22
C PRO A 179 24.60 64.63 -48.87
N SER A 180 23.55 64.38 -48.08
CA SER A 180 22.57 65.40 -47.68
C SER A 180 23.13 66.31 -46.59
N GLY A 181 23.77 67.40 -47.01
CA GLY A 181 24.21 68.48 -46.12
C GLY A 181 23.13 69.52 -45.84
N VAL A 182 22.06 69.16 -45.11
CA VAL A 182 21.09 70.12 -44.57
C VAL A 182 20.73 69.75 -43.13
N SER A 183 20.86 70.73 -42.23
CA SER A 183 20.50 70.61 -40.81
C SER A 183 19.04 70.21 -40.63
N ALA A 184 18.78 69.27 -39.73
CA ALA A 184 17.43 68.80 -39.44
C ALA A 184 16.53 69.92 -38.88
N TYR A 185 15.42 70.18 -39.57
CA TYR A 185 14.20 70.65 -38.94
C TYR A 185 13.33 69.42 -38.63
N PRO A 186 12.63 69.38 -37.48
CA PRO A 186 11.77 68.26 -37.13
C PRO A 186 10.49 68.27 -37.97
N VAL A 187 10.50 67.53 -39.08
CA VAL A 187 9.29 67.11 -39.79
C VAL A 187 8.88 65.74 -39.26
N PRO A 188 7.64 65.53 -38.80
CA PRO A 188 7.16 64.20 -38.44
C PRO A 188 7.20 63.30 -39.67
N GLN A 189 8.03 62.26 -39.64
CA GLN A 189 7.98 61.21 -40.66
C GLN A 189 6.77 60.29 -40.38
N PRO A 190 6.07 59.79 -41.41
CA PRO A 190 5.22 58.62 -41.26
C PRO A 190 6.10 57.44 -40.82
N GLU A 191 5.61 56.65 -39.88
CA GLU A 191 6.30 55.45 -39.39
C GLU A 191 6.53 54.48 -40.56
N ASP A 192 7.80 54.19 -40.88
CA ASP A 192 8.17 53.20 -41.89
C ASP A 192 7.85 51.79 -41.35
N PRO A 193 6.90 51.05 -41.97
CA PRO A 193 6.46 49.75 -41.45
C PRO A 193 7.58 48.70 -41.35
N TYR A 194 8.68 48.88 -42.10
CA TYR A 194 9.77 47.91 -42.16
C TYR A 194 10.79 48.03 -41.01
N ILE A 195 10.85 49.19 -40.33
CA ILE A 195 11.75 49.41 -39.19
C ILE A 195 11.21 48.71 -37.94
N ALA A 196 9.88 48.67 -37.77
CA ALA A 196 9.22 47.89 -36.72
C ALA A 196 9.51 46.38 -36.86
N ASP A 197 9.46 45.85 -38.09
CA ASP A 197 9.63 44.42 -38.37
C ASP A 197 11.06 43.94 -38.04
N LEU A 198 12.10 44.74 -38.32
CA LEU A 198 13.48 44.32 -38.01
C LEU A 198 13.80 44.32 -36.50
N LEU A 199 13.23 45.26 -35.73
CA LEU A 199 13.30 45.24 -34.27
C LEU A 199 12.50 44.08 -33.70
N GLN A 200 11.28 43.86 -34.19
CA GLN A 200 10.46 42.73 -33.75
C GLN A 200 11.09 41.37 -34.09
N VAL A 201 11.76 41.24 -35.25
CA VAL A 201 12.55 40.04 -35.59
C VAL A 201 13.78 39.89 -34.69
N ALA A 202 14.45 40.98 -34.32
CA ALA A 202 15.56 40.94 -33.36
C ALA A 202 15.09 40.55 -31.95
N ASP A 203 13.99 41.13 -31.47
CA ASP A 203 13.40 40.83 -30.17
C ASP A 203 12.87 39.40 -30.10
N ASN A 204 12.17 38.93 -31.14
CA ASN A 204 11.77 37.53 -31.28
C ASN A 204 12.99 36.61 -31.26
N ARG A 205 14.07 36.96 -31.97
CA ARG A 205 15.31 36.16 -31.99
C ARG A 205 16.03 36.18 -30.64
N ILE A 206 15.99 37.28 -29.90
CA ILE A 206 16.48 37.37 -28.52
C ILE A 206 15.64 36.47 -27.61
N HIS A 207 14.31 36.46 -27.78
CA HIS A 207 13.40 35.59 -27.02
C HIS A 207 13.63 34.10 -27.30
N GLU A 208 13.80 33.73 -28.58
CA GLU A 208 14.19 32.37 -28.99
C GLU A 208 15.51 31.94 -28.33
N LEU A 209 16.54 32.79 -28.39
CA LEU A 209 17.86 32.51 -27.80
C LEU A 209 17.80 32.48 -26.26
N GLN A 210 16.98 33.32 -25.62
CA GLN A 210 16.72 33.26 -24.18
C GLN A 210 16.05 31.94 -23.80
N SER A 211 15.03 31.51 -24.55
CA SER A 211 14.35 30.23 -24.34
C SER A 211 15.30 29.05 -24.53
N GLU A 212 16.13 29.06 -25.58
CA GLU A 212 17.14 28.04 -25.85
C GLU A 212 18.21 27.99 -24.74
N VAL A 213 18.65 29.14 -24.22
CA VAL A 213 19.54 29.22 -23.05
C VAL A 213 18.89 28.64 -21.81
N THR A 214 17.61 28.93 -21.52
CA THR A 214 16.91 28.34 -20.36
C THR A 214 16.74 26.82 -20.49
N GLU A 215 16.40 26.31 -21.69
CA GLU A 215 16.35 24.86 -21.92
C GLU A 215 17.72 24.19 -21.74
N LEU A 216 18.80 24.84 -22.20
CA LEU A 216 20.16 24.31 -22.06
C LEU A 216 20.63 24.34 -20.60
N GLN A 217 20.24 25.35 -19.82
CA GLN A 217 20.49 25.42 -18.39
C GLN A 217 19.75 24.31 -17.63
N GLU A 218 18.47 24.07 -17.94
CA GLU A 218 17.70 22.97 -17.34
C GLU A 218 18.29 21.60 -17.69
N LYS A 219 18.65 21.37 -18.97
CA LYS A 219 19.32 20.14 -19.42
C LYS A 219 20.68 19.93 -18.75
N LEU A 220 21.44 21.01 -18.52
CA LEU A 220 22.70 20.97 -17.77
C LEU A 220 22.46 20.59 -16.31
N GLU A 221 21.49 21.21 -15.62
CA GLU A 221 21.18 20.91 -14.22
C GLU A 221 20.66 19.47 -14.04
N ILE A 222 19.88 18.95 -14.99
CA ILE A 222 19.48 17.53 -15.02
C ILE A 222 20.71 16.63 -15.19
N SER A 223 21.63 16.97 -16.10
CA SER A 223 22.86 16.21 -16.33
C SER A 223 23.79 16.21 -15.10
N GLU A 224 23.97 17.37 -14.45
CA GLU A 224 24.76 17.49 -13.22
C GLU A 224 24.15 16.71 -12.05
N ARG A 225 22.83 16.72 -11.89
CA ARG A 225 22.13 15.87 -10.90
C ARG A 225 22.34 14.39 -11.21
N GLY A 226 22.27 14.00 -12.48
CA GLY A 226 22.62 12.64 -12.93
C GLY A 226 24.06 12.25 -12.58
N MET A 227 25.04 13.10 -12.90
CA MET A 227 26.46 12.93 -12.56
C MET A 227 26.68 12.76 -11.06
N LYS A 228 26.07 13.62 -10.23
CA LYS A 228 26.14 13.52 -8.75
C LYS A 228 25.56 12.19 -8.24
N ASN A 229 24.44 11.73 -8.81
CA ASN A 229 23.84 10.44 -8.45
C ASN A 229 24.74 9.25 -8.84
N TYR A 230 25.33 9.25 -10.04
CA TYR A 230 26.27 8.21 -10.44
C TYR A 230 27.56 8.22 -9.62
N SER A 231 28.12 9.39 -9.31
CA SER A 231 29.29 9.52 -8.42
C SER A 231 29.00 8.89 -7.04
N LYS A 232 27.81 9.16 -6.48
CA LYS A 232 27.39 8.57 -5.20
C LYS A 232 27.19 7.05 -5.27
N GLN A 233 26.70 6.52 -6.40
CA GLN A 233 26.62 5.06 -6.62
C GLN A 233 28.01 4.41 -6.72
N VAL A 234 28.98 5.08 -7.36
CA VAL A 234 30.37 4.60 -7.43
C VAL A 234 31.00 4.58 -6.04
N GLU A 235 30.89 5.66 -5.25
CA GLU A 235 31.39 5.68 -3.86
C GLU A 235 30.79 4.57 -2.98
N LEU A 236 29.50 4.26 -3.15
CA LEU A 236 28.85 3.17 -2.41
C LEU A 236 29.37 1.80 -2.86
N ARG A 237 29.60 1.61 -4.17
CA ARG A 237 30.22 0.39 -4.70
C ARG A 237 31.66 0.21 -4.23
N ASP A 238 32.46 1.27 -4.19
CA ASP A 238 33.86 1.18 -3.79
C ASP A 238 33.99 0.85 -2.29
N LYS A 239 33.15 1.45 -1.44
CA LYS A 239 33.03 1.07 0.00
C LYS A 239 32.59 -0.38 0.17
N GLU A 240 31.70 -0.88 -0.68
CA GLU A 240 31.26 -2.28 -0.66
C GLU A 240 32.37 -3.23 -1.15
N ILE A 241 33.16 -2.82 -2.14
CA ILE A 241 34.36 -3.56 -2.57
C ILE A 241 35.39 -3.62 -1.44
N GLU A 242 35.64 -2.52 -0.72
CA GLU A 242 36.50 -2.50 0.47
C GLU A 242 35.96 -3.45 1.57
N ARG A 243 34.64 -3.42 1.86
CA ARG A 243 33.99 -4.35 2.79
C ARG A 243 34.22 -5.81 2.41
N LEU A 244 34.03 -6.14 1.13
CA LEU A 244 34.17 -7.50 0.61
C LEU A 244 35.64 -7.96 0.59
N VAL A 245 36.58 -7.09 0.23
CA VAL A 245 38.02 -7.39 0.28
C VAL A 245 38.45 -7.70 1.72
N LEU A 246 38.03 -6.90 2.70
CA LEU A 246 38.30 -7.15 4.12
C LEU A 246 37.62 -8.43 4.65
N ALA A 247 36.50 -8.86 4.06
CA ALA A 247 35.82 -10.10 4.43
C ALA A 247 36.45 -11.36 3.81
N LEU A 248 37.12 -11.22 2.65
CA LEU A 248 37.78 -12.29 1.92
C LEU A 248 39.19 -12.60 2.43
N ASP A 249 39.87 -11.63 3.05
CA ASP A 249 41.22 -11.81 3.56
C ASP A 249 41.21 -12.48 4.95
N GLY A 250 41.40 -13.80 4.99
CA GLY A 250 41.53 -14.61 6.21
C GLY A 250 40.22 -15.07 6.88
N GLY A 251 39.07 -14.47 6.54
CA GLY A 251 37.76 -14.81 7.12
C GLY A 251 37.55 -14.29 8.54
N ARG A 252 36.28 -14.21 8.98
CA ARG A 252 35.94 -13.64 10.30
C ARG A 252 36.21 -14.64 11.43
N SER A 253 36.96 -14.20 12.44
CA SER A 253 37.25 -15.02 13.62
C SER A 253 35.99 -15.27 14.47
N HIS A 254 35.93 -16.44 15.11
CA HIS A 254 34.78 -16.84 15.92
C HIS A 254 34.47 -15.82 17.04
N GLU A 255 35.50 -15.24 17.66
CA GLU A 255 35.36 -14.22 18.70
C GLU A 255 34.59 -13.00 18.18
N VAL A 256 34.95 -12.48 16.99
CA VAL A 256 34.27 -11.32 16.38
C VAL A 256 32.80 -11.65 16.07
N ILE A 257 32.52 -12.83 15.50
CA ILE A 257 31.13 -13.23 15.17
C ILE A 257 30.31 -13.44 16.46
N SER A 258 30.90 -14.01 17.51
CA SER A 258 30.25 -14.20 18.81
C SER A 258 29.94 -12.86 19.49
N LEU A 259 30.85 -11.88 19.39
CA LEU A 259 30.68 -10.52 19.89
C LEU A 259 29.62 -9.76 19.07
N GLU A 260 29.60 -9.91 17.74
CA GLU A 260 28.59 -9.32 16.86
C GLU A 260 27.20 -9.91 17.12
N SER A 261 27.10 -11.22 17.35
CA SER A 261 25.86 -11.91 17.78
C SER A 261 25.35 -11.38 19.12
N ARG A 262 26.24 -11.24 20.11
CA ARG A 262 25.90 -10.66 21.42
C ARG A 262 25.54 -9.17 21.31
N SER A 263 26.22 -8.40 20.45
CA SER A 263 25.87 -7.00 20.16
C SER A 263 24.46 -6.90 19.61
N LYS A 264 24.11 -7.71 18.60
CA LYS A 264 22.74 -7.77 18.05
C LYS A 264 21.69 -8.17 19.07
N SER A 265 21.99 -9.06 20.02
CA SER A 265 21.06 -9.36 21.12
C SER A 265 20.89 -8.18 22.09
N ASN A 266 21.96 -7.44 22.35
CA ASN A 266 21.92 -6.22 23.17
C ASN A 266 21.19 -5.08 22.43
N GLU A 267 21.39 -4.90 21.13
CA GLU A 267 20.69 -3.95 20.27
C GLU A 267 19.19 -4.21 20.23
N LYS A 268 18.76 -5.48 20.16
CA LYS A 268 17.34 -5.85 20.27
C LYS A 268 16.75 -5.50 21.64
N LEU A 269 17.51 -5.70 22.72
CA LEU A 269 17.09 -5.31 24.07
C LEU A 269 17.01 -3.77 24.19
N ILE A 270 17.99 -3.04 23.66
CA ILE A 270 18.00 -1.58 23.63
C ILE A 270 16.82 -1.04 22.81
N ALA A 271 16.53 -1.62 21.64
CA ALA A 271 15.37 -1.24 20.82
C ALA A 271 14.04 -1.46 21.56
N HIS A 272 13.90 -2.58 22.29
CA HIS A 272 12.72 -2.83 23.11
C HIS A 272 12.58 -1.84 24.28
N LEU A 273 13.69 -1.51 24.95
CA LEU A 273 13.72 -0.50 26.01
C LEU A 273 13.41 0.91 25.47
N ASN A 274 13.92 1.27 24.28
CA ASN A 274 13.62 2.55 23.64
C ASN A 274 12.13 2.68 23.30
N LEU A 275 11.51 1.61 22.76
CA LEU A 275 10.06 1.59 22.51
C LEU A 275 9.24 1.79 23.80
N GLN A 276 9.71 1.22 24.92
CA GLN A 276 9.11 1.42 26.24
C GLN A 276 9.30 2.87 26.73
N VAL A 277 10.46 3.48 26.48
CA VAL A 277 10.73 4.90 26.80
C VAL A 277 9.86 5.83 25.96
N GLU A 278 9.71 5.59 24.66
CA GLU A 278 8.82 6.36 23.78
C GLU A 278 7.36 6.31 24.26
N TYR A 279 6.86 5.12 24.63
CA TYR A 279 5.53 4.96 25.21
C TYR A 279 5.35 5.75 26.52
N LEU A 280 6.36 5.72 27.40
CA LEU A 280 6.36 6.49 28.65
C LEU A 280 6.48 8.02 28.41
N GLN A 281 7.22 8.44 27.38
CA GLN A 281 7.29 9.86 27.00
C GLN A 281 5.97 10.35 26.38
N GLN A 282 5.32 9.53 25.55
CA GLN A 282 4.03 9.88 24.96
C GLN A 282 2.94 9.98 26.03
N THR A 283 2.86 9.00 26.94
CA THR A 283 1.90 9.06 28.06
C THR A 283 2.17 10.23 29.01
N ASN A 284 3.44 10.57 29.29
CA ASN A 284 3.77 11.79 30.02
C ASN A 284 3.30 13.06 29.28
N LYS A 285 3.53 13.16 27.97
CA LYS A 285 3.08 14.29 27.15
C LYS A 285 1.55 14.42 27.11
N GLU A 286 0.82 13.30 27.06
CA GLU A 286 -0.64 13.28 27.15
C GLU A 286 -1.13 13.77 28.53
N LEU A 287 -0.43 13.42 29.62
CA LEU A 287 -0.71 13.93 30.96
C LEU A 287 -0.35 15.42 31.12
N GLU A 288 0.76 15.88 30.53
CA GLU A 288 1.14 17.30 30.50
C GLU A 288 0.10 18.15 29.76
N ASN A 289 -0.35 17.71 28.58
CA ASN A 289 -1.44 18.35 27.85
C ASN A 289 -2.73 18.40 28.69
N ARG A 290 -3.09 17.29 29.34
CA ARG A 290 -4.27 17.19 30.22
C ARG A 290 -4.18 18.17 31.40
N ILE A 291 -2.98 18.39 31.96
CA ILE A 291 -2.73 19.37 33.02
C ILE A 291 -2.89 20.79 32.47
N GLN A 292 -2.39 21.07 31.26
CA GLN A 292 -2.54 22.38 30.63
C GLN A 292 -4.02 22.70 30.34
N ASP A 293 -4.78 21.77 29.77
CA ASP A 293 -6.23 21.92 29.55
C ASP A 293 -6.99 22.25 30.86
N LEU A 294 -6.59 21.62 31.97
CA LEU A 294 -7.14 21.87 33.31
C LEU A 294 -6.72 23.22 33.89
N LEU A 295 -5.55 23.75 33.53
CA LEU A 295 -5.12 25.10 33.92
C LEU A 295 -5.85 26.18 33.10
N ASP A 296 -6.01 25.98 31.79
CA ASP A 296 -6.69 26.90 30.89
C ASP A 296 -8.20 26.99 31.21
N THR A 297 -8.85 25.84 31.44
CA THR A 297 -10.25 25.81 31.90
C THR A 297 -10.43 26.46 33.27
N LYS A 298 -9.50 26.24 34.22
CA LYS A 298 -9.49 26.96 35.49
C LYS A 298 -9.36 28.47 35.29
N GLN A 299 -8.45 28.93 34.41
CA GLN A 299 -8.27 30.35 34.12
C GLN A 299 -9.54 30.97 33.55
N ASN A 300 -10.18 30.30 32.59
CA ASN A 300 -11.45 30.74 32.00
C ASN A 300 -12.54 30.86 33.07
N VAL A 301 -12.75 29.84 33.91
CA VAL A 301 -13.72 29.89 35.02
C VAL A 301 -13.39 31.01 36.00
N THR A 302 -12.11 31.27 36.33
CA THR A 302 -11.77 32.40 37.20
C THR A 302 -12.06 33.76 36.55
N SER A 303 -11.88 33.89 35.22
CA SER A 303 -12.24 35.13 34.50
C SER A 303 -13.75 35.36 34.43
N GLU A 304 -14.53 34.28 34.27
CA GLU A 304 -15.99 34.32 34.31
C GLU A 304 -16.51 34.69 35.71
N VAL A 305 -15.92 34.13 36.78
CA VAL A 305 -16.24 34.49 38.17
C VAL A 305 -15.93 35.97 38.44
N VAL A 306 -14.81 36.50 37.93
CA VAL A 306 -14.49 37.94 38.04
C VAL A 306 -15.49 38.79 37.27
N HIS A 307 -15.85 38.41 36.04
CA HIS A 307 -16.85 39.13 35.23
C HIS A 307 -18.23 39.14 35.91
N LEU A 308 -18.67 38.00 36.45
CA LEU A 308 -19.92 37.89 37.21
C LEU A 308 -19.86 38.69 38.52
N SER A 309 -18.70 38.74 39.19
CA SER A 309 -18.50 39.59 40.37
C SER A 309 -18.65 41.07 40.02
N ASN A 310 -18.02 41.53 38.94
CA ASN A 310 -18.12 42.92 38.49
C ASN A 310 -19.55 43.27 38.08
N LYS A 311 -20.24 42.40 37.31
CA LYS A 311 -21.64 42.64 36.92
C LYS A 311 -22.58 42.64 38.13
N ASN A 312 -22.31 41.83 39.15
CA ASN A 312 -23.06 41.90 40.42
C ASN A 312 -22.78 43.20 41.18
N GLU A 313 -21.55 43.71 41.17
CA GLU A 313 -21.22 45.01 41.77
C GLU A 313 -21.90 46.18 41.04
N GLU A 314 -21.90 46.17 39.70
CA GLU A 314 -22.68 47.10 38.87
C GLU A 314 -24.17 47.04 39.21
N LEU A 315 -24.77 45.84 39.26
CA LEU A 315 -26.17 45.67 39.63
C LEU A 315 -26.47 46.15 41.06
N CYS A 316 -25.53 46.01 42.01
CA CYS A 316 -25.67 46.60 43.34
C CYS A 316 -25.59 48.13 43.31
N GLN A 317 -24.78 48.74 42.44
CA GLN A 317 -24.74 50.19 42.24
C GLN A 317 -26.06 50.69 41.60
N GLU A 318 -26.53 50.05 40.53
CA GLU A 318 -27.83 50.31 39.89
C GLU A 318 -28.98 50.20 40.92
N LEU A 319 -28.96 49.19 41.80
CA LEU A 319 -29.96 49.03 42.85
C LEU A 319 -29.92 50.15 43.90
N ASN A 320 -28.72 50.60 44.30
CA ASN A 320 -28.55 51.74 45.21
C ASN A 320 -29.01 53.06 44.58
N GLU A 321 -28.80 53.26 43.27
CA GLU A 321 -29.32 54.40 42.53
C GLU A 321 -30.85 54.37 42.45
N ILE A 322 -31.45 53.20 42.20
CA ILE A 322 -32.90 52.99 42.24
C ILE A 322 -33.46 53.28 43.64
N ASP A 323 -32.80 52.83 44.71
CA ASP A 323 -33.20 53.15 46.09
C ASP A 323 -33.09 54.66 46.39
N HIS A 324 -32.06 55.34 45.90
CA HIS A 324 -31.95 56.80 46.00
C HIS A 324 -33.05 57.53 45.23
N LEU A 325 -33.36 57.09 44.01
CA LEU A 325 -34.47 57.63 43.19
C LEU A 325 -35.82 57.35 43.85
N ALA A 326 -36.04 56.17 44.41
CA ALA A 326 -37.25 55.80 45.14
C ALA A 326 -37.42 56.69 46.38
N GLN A 327 -36.37 56.90 47.17
CA GLN A 327 -36.41 57.83 48.31
C GLN A 327 -36.62 59.29 47.89
N GLN A 328 -36.08 59.73 46.74
CA GLN A 328 -36.36 61.07 46.21
C GLN A 328 -37.83 61.20 45.79
N LEU A 329 -38.37 60.19 45.10
CA LEU A 329 -39.76 60.15 44.66
C LEU A 329 -40.72 60.05 45.84
N GLU A 330 -40.36 59.33 46.90
CA GLU A 330 -41.11 59.26 48.15
C GLU A 330 -41.10 60.60 48.90
N ARG A 331 -39.96 61.29 49.01
CA ARG A 331 -39.89 62.67 49.54
C ARG A 331 -40.70 63.65 48.68
N HIS A 332 -40.65 63.55 47.35
CA HIS A 332 -41.45 64.38 46.45
C HIS A 332 -42.94 64.09 46.62
N LYS A 333 -43.34 62.83 46.77
CA LYS A 333 -44.72 62.43 47.06
C LYS A 333 -45.17 62.95 48.42
N GLU A 334 -44.31 62.93 49.44
CA GLU A 334 -44.61 63.46 50.77
C GLU A 334 -44.78 64.99 50.72
N ILE A 335 -43.92 65.71 50.00
CA ILE A 335 -44.09 67.15 49.72
C ILE A 335 -45.39 67.43 48.95
N VAL A 336 -45.68 66.66 47.90
CA VAL A 336 -46.91 66.81 47.10
C VAL A 336 -48.16 66.51 47.92
N LEU A 337 -48.11 65.51 48.81
CA LEU A 337 -49.17 65.23 49.77
C LEU A 337 -49.31 66.34 50.80
N GLU A 338 -48.21 66.93 51.30
CA GLU A 338 -48.27 68.06 52.23
C GLU A 338 -48.83 69.33 51.55
N THR A 339 -48.52 69.58 50.28
CA THR A 339 -49.16 70.65 49.51
C THR A 339 -50.62 70.33 49.20
N ALA A 340 -50.94 69.08 48.86
CA ALA A 340 -52.32 68.66 48.61
C ALA A 340 -53.16 68.69 49.90
N ASP A 341 -52.62 68.37 51.07
CA ASP A 341 -53.31 68.48 52.35
C ASP A 341 -53.45 69.94 52.82
N LYS A 342 -52.53 70.84 52.45
CA LYS A 342 -52.70 72.29 52.61
C LYS A 342 -53.80 72.81 51.68
N GLU A 343 -53.76 72.47 50.40
CA GLU A 343 -54.79 72.83 49.41
C GLU A 343 -56.15 72.21 49.75
N ILE A 344 -56.20 70.98 50.27
CA ILE A 344 -57.42 70.33 50.78
C ILE A 344 -57.86 70.97 52.10
N GLY A 345 -56.95 71.48 52.94
CA GLY A 345 -57.27 72.27 54.12
C GLY A 345 -57.92 73.60 53.75
N GLU A 346 -57.33 74.32 52.80
CA GLU A 346 -57.83 75.58 52.26
C GLU A 346 -59.16 75.39 51.49
N ALA A 347 -59.26 74.32 50.69
CA ALA A 347 -60.49 73.93 50.02
C ALA A 347 -61.57 73.48 51.01
N LYS A 348 -61.27 72.72 52.07
CA LYS A 348 -62.27 72.31 53.09
C LYS A 348 -62.85 73.48 53.87
N VAL A 349 -62.16 74.61 53.96
CA VAL A 349 -62.71 75.85 54.56
C VAL A 349 -63.71 76.53 53.61
N ILE A 350 -63.58 76.35 52.29
CA ILE A 350 -64.45 76.96 51.27
C ILE A 350 -65.57 76.00 50.83
N THR A 351 -65.33 74.69 50.78
CA THR A 351 -66.31 73.63 50.41
C THR A 351 -67.21 73.21 51.58
N ASN A 352 -67.71 74.19 52.34
CA ASN A 352 -68.91 74.05 53.18
C ASN A 352 -70.11 74.84 52.62
N VAL A 353 -69.97 75.40 51.41
CA VAL A 353 -71.04 76.07 50.66
C VAL A 353 -71.03 75.55 49.23
N LEU A 354 -72.10 74.84 48.86
CA LEU A 354 -72.46 74.39 47.49
C LEU A 354 -71.49 73.39 46.83
N GLN A 355 -71.90 72.12 46.79
CA GLN A 355 -71.31 71.11 45.91
C GLN A 355 -72.39 70.54 44.99
N CYS A 356 -72.52 71.13 43.80
CA CYS A 356 -73.29 70.64 42.67
C CYS A 356 -72.46 70.79 41.40
N GLU A 357 -72.69 69.88 40.46
CA GLU A 357 -72.19 69.88 39.07
C GLU A 357 -70.69 69.62 38.91
N GLY A 358 -70.39 68.48 38.29
CA GLY A 358 -69.08 68.15 37.76
C GLY A 358 -69.14 67.99 36.24
N SER A 359 -68.01 68.13 35.56
CA SER A 359 -67.93 67.97 34.10
C SER A 359 -66.53 67.64 33.58
N GLU A 360 -65.88 66.57 34.06
CA GLU A 360 -64.58 66.14 33.48
C GLU A 360 -64.31 64.62 33.48
N LEU A 361 -65.36 63.79 33.62
CA LEU A 361 -65.27 62.32 33.68
C LEU A 361 -65.58 61.59 32.36
N CYS A 362 -65.59 62.30 31.21
CA CYS A 362 -66.00 61.74 29.91
C CYS A 362 -64.89 61.61 28.84
N SER A 363 -63.64 61.99 29.12
CA SER A 363 -62.49 61.69 28.24
C SER A 363 -61.87 60.32 28.57
N CYS A 364 -61.50 60.11 29.83
CA CYS A 364 -60.83 58.88 30.31
C CYS A 364 -61.62 57.58 30.09
N HIS A 365 -62.95 57.62 29.93
CA HIS A 365 -63.74 56.41 29.68
C HIS A 365 -63.59 55.93 28.22
N ARG A 366 -63.62 56.84 27.23
CA ARG A 366 -63.53 56.52 25.79
C ARG A 366 -62.14 56.13 25.29
N GLU A 367 -61.15 56.27 26.16
CA GLU A 367 -59.76 55.88 25.91
C GLU A 367 -59.47 54.51 26.56
N ASN A 368 -59.97 54.28 27.78
CA ASN A 368 -59.95 52.96 28.41
C ASN A 368 -60.82 51.92 27.67
N GLU A 369 -61.96 52.30 27.09
CA GLU A 369 -62.76 51.38 26.26
C GLU A 369 -61.99 50.95 25.00
N ARG A 370 -61.35 51.90 24.29
CA ARG A 370 -60.55 51.59 23.08
C ARG A 370 -59.31 50.75 23.38
N LEU A 371 -58.60 51.06 24.47
CA LEU A 371 -57.44 50.25 24.88
C LEU A 371 -57.85 48.84 25.32
N ASN A 372 -59.03 48.66 25.94
CA ASN A 372 -59.55 47.32 26.23
C ASN A 372 -59.98 46.56 24.96
N GLU A 373 -60.57 47.23 23.96
CA GLU A 373 -60.91 46.59 22.68
C GLU A 373 -59.64 46.14 21.90
N GLU A 374 -58.57 46.94 21.87
CA GLU A 374 -57.29 46.51 21.29
C GLU A 374 -56.65 45.35 22.06
N LEU A 375 -56.71 45.36 23.39
CA LEU A 375 -56.14 44.29 24.22
C LEU A 375 -56.95 42.98 24.09
N PHE A 376 -58.27 43.07 23.88
CA PHE A 376 -59.12 41.92 23.58
C PHE A 376 -58.85 41.37 22.17
N GLY A 377 -58.69 42.23 21.16
CA GLY A 377 -58.26 41.83 19.82
C GLY A 377 -56.90 41.13 19.82
N LYS A 378 -55.94 41.62 20.61
CA LYS A 378 -54.64 40.96 20.80
C LYS A 378 -54.72 39.64 21.56
N ALA A 379 -55.69 39.47 22.45
CA ALA A 379 -55.95 38.19 23.12
C ALA A 379 -56.51 37.14 22.13
N ASP A 380 -57.40 37.53 21.22
CA ASP A 380 -57.91 36.64 20.16
C ASP A 380 -56.85 36.34 19.08
N ASP A 381 -56.02 37.32 18.67
CA ASP A 381 -54.84 37.09 17.82
C ASP A 381 -53.91 36.03 18.44
N LYS A 382 -53.61 36.15 19.74
CA LYS A 382 -52.79 35.18 20.47
C LYS A 382 -53.44 33.80 20.49
N LYS A 383 -54.76 33.73 20.72
CA LYS A 383 -55.53 32.47 20.71
C LYS A 383 -55.50 31.79 19.34
N ASN A 384 -55.63 32.57 18.28
CA ASN A 384 -55.54 32.08 16.90
C ASN A 384 -54.12 31.58 16.56
N LEU A 385 -53.07 32.25 17.05
CA LEU A 385 -51.68 31.81 16.91
C LEU A 385 -51.40 30.53 17.71
N GLU A 386 -51.91 30.40 18.94
CA GLU A 386 -51.83 29.16 19.72
C GLU A 386 -52.59 28.02 19.04
N LEU A 387 -53.72 28.29 18.39
CA LEU A 387 -54.51 27.29 17.66
C LEU A 387 -53.82 26.85 16.35
N LEU A 388 -53.18 27.78 15.62
CA LEU A 388 -52.33 27.49 14.46
C LEU A 388 -51.06 26.71 14.84
N LEU A 389 -50.41 27.04 15.96
CA LEU A 389 -49.27 26.29 16.49
C LEU A 389 -49.67 24.85 16.84
N ASN A 390 -50.80 24.66 17.52
CA ASN A 390 -51.32 23.32 17.82
C ASN A 390 -51.70 22.54 16.55
N GLN A 391 -52.24 23.20 15.51
CA GLN A 391 -52.47 22.56 14.21
C GLN A 391 -51.16 22.14 13.54
N LEU A 392 -50.13 23.00 13.52
CA LEU A 392 -48.80 22.69 12.98
C LEU A 392 -48.09 21.57 13.74
N GLU A 393 -48.18 21.54 15.08
CA GLU A 393 -47.64 20.45 15.90
C GLU A 393 -48.37 19.12 15.59
N GLN A 394 -49.69 19.16 15.38
CA GLN A 394 -50.49 17.99 15.04
C GLN A 394 -50.29 17.50 13.59
N GLU A 395 -50.08 18.41 12.63
CA GLU A 395 -49.67 18.03 11.26
C GLU A 395 -48.26 17.47 11.24
N LYS A 396 -47.32 18.06 11.97
CA LYS A 396 -45.95 17.54 12.16
C LYS A 396 -45.98 16.12 12.74
N GLN A 397 -46.76 15.85 13.79
CA GLN A 397 -46.92 14.49 14.32
C GLN A 397 -47.59 13.54 13.32
N ARG A 398 -48.59 13.99 12.55
CA ARG A 398 -49.14 13.21 11.43
C ARG A 398 -48.09 12.87 10.39
N SER A 399 -47.26 13.84 9.97
CA SER A 399 -46.18 13.61 9.00
C SER A 399 -45.16 12.60 9.52
N TYR A 400 -44.73 12.70 10.79
CA TYR A 400 -43.86 11.69 11.40
C TYR A 400 -44.51 10.30 11.41
N THR A 401 -45.81 10.21 11.71
CA THR A 401 -46.54 8.94 11.72
C THR A 401 -46.66 8.34 10.30
N VAL A 402 -46.95 9.16 9.29
CA VAL A 402 -47.03 8.72 7.88
C VAL A 402 -45.66 8.29 7.36
N ILE A 403 -44.60 9.04 7.66
CA ILE A 403 -43.22 8.65 7.30
C ILE A 403 -42.83 7.33 7.96
N PHE A 404 -43.18 7.11 9.24
CA PHE A 404 -42.91 5.87 9.94
C PHE A 404 -43.67 4.68 9.31
N ILE A 405 -44.94 4.86 8.94
CA ILE A 405 -45.75 3.82 8.26
C ILE A 405 -45.19 3.54 6.86
N SER A 406 -44.83 4.56 6.07
CA SER A 406 -44.20 4.38 4.76
C SER A 406 -42.84 3.68 4.86
N PHE A 407 -42.01 4.04 5.85
CA PHE A 407 -40.72 3.39 6.07
C PHE A 407 -40.87 1.91 6.50
N SER A 408 -41.92 1.60 7.28
CA SER A 408 -42.28 0.21 7.59
C SER A 408 -42.69 -0.56 6.33
N ALA A 409 -43.52 0.05 5.47
CA ALA A 409 -43.98 -0.56 4.23
C ALA A 409 -42.86 -0.73 3.19
N GLU A 410 -41.95 0.23 3.06
CA GLU A 410 -40.73 0.09 2.23
C GLU A 410 -39.85 -1.05 2.74
N ARG A 411 -39.68 -1.17 4.07
CA ARG A 411 -38.91 -2.26 4.66
C ARG A 411 -39.52 -3.64 4.41
N GLU A 412 -40.85 -3.76 4.48
CA GLU A 412 -41.55 -5.00 4.09
C GLU A 412 -41.42 -5.29 2.60
N LEU A 413 -41.56 -4.29 1.72
CA LEU A 413 -41.39 -4.45 0.27
C LEU A 413 -39.96 -4.85 -0.11
N VAL A 414 -38.93 -4.29 0.53
CA VAL A 414 -37.53 -4.70 0.31
C VAL A 414 -37.30 -6.13 0.76
N LEU A 415 -37.80 -6.52 1.94
CA LEU A 415 -37.72 -7.90 2.42
C LEU A 415 -38.49 -8.88 1.52
N GLU A 416 -39.59 -8.44 0.89
CA GLU A 416 -40.36 -9.25 -0.07
C GLU A 416 -39.66 -9.37 -1.43
N ILE A 417 -38.95 -8.33 -1.88
CA ILE A 417 -38.09 -8.37 -3.07
C ILE A 417 -36.88 -9.30 -2.83
N GLU A 418 -36.28 -9.28 -1.63
CA GLU A 418 -35.23 -10.23 -1.25
C GLU A 418 -35.78 -11.66 -1.11
N ARG A 419 -36.99 -11.86 -0.57
CA ARG A 419 -37.68 -13.15 -0.56
C ARG A 419 -37.90 -13.67 -1.98
N MET A 420 -38.43 -12.84 -2.89
CA MET A 420 -38.64 -13.24 -4.29
C MET A 420 -37.33 -13.54 -5.03
N ARG A 421 -36.22 -12.85 -4.70
CA ARG A 421 -34.87 -13.19 -5.20
C ARG A 421 -34.36 -14.55 -4.70
N LEU A 422 -34.79 -15.00 -3.52
CA LEU A 422 -34.43 -16.29 -2.93
C LEU A 422 -35.36 -17.44 -3.33
N GLU A 423 -36.68 -17.22 -3.41
CA GLU A 423 -37.68 -18.25 -3.76
C GLU A 423 -37.80 -18.50 -5.27
N TYR A 424 -37.54 -17.51 -6.13
CA TYR A 424 -37.63 -17.62 -7.60
C TYR A 424 -36.27 -17.45 -8.30
N GLY A 425 -35.24 -18.04 -7.68
CA GLY A 425 -33.83 -17.70 -7.88
C GLY A 425 -33.26 -17.71 -9.31
N ILE A 426 -32.25 -16.86 -9.48
CA ILE A 426 -31.17 -17.03 -10.47
C ILE A 426 -29.84 -16.96 -9.72
N ALA A 427 -29.41 -18.10 -9.18
CA ALA A 427 -28.12 -18.25 -8.51
C ALA A 427 -27.55 -19.66 -8.73
N LEU A 428 -27.40 -20.08 -10.00
CA LEU A 428 -26.70 -21.33 -10.37
C LEU A 428 -26.30 -21.32 -11.86
N GLY A 429 -24.99 -21.21 -12.12
CA GLY A 429 -24.34 -21.72 -13.34
C GLY A 429 -24.27 -20.82 -14.57
N ASP A 430 -23.09 -20.82 -15.20
CA ASP A 430 -22.74 -20.13 -16.44
C ASP A 430 -23.76 -20.29 -17.58
N LYS A 431 -24.46 -19.20 -17.94
CA LYS A 431 -24.78 -18.82 -19.33
C LYS A 431 -25.35 -17.39 -19.40
N SER A 432 -25.21 -16.82 -20.59
CA SER A 432 -25.61 -15.49 -21.06
C SER A 432 -26.76 -14.81 -20.28
N PRO A 433 -26.65 -13.51 -19.92
CA PRO A 433 -27.70 -12.80 -19.22
C PRO A 433 -29.02 -12.89 -20.00
N SER A 434 -30.10 -13.24 -19.30
CA SER A 434 -31.43 -13.37 -19.90
C SER A 434 -31.86 -12.05 -20.56
N ARG A 435 -32.85 -12.06 -21.45
CA ARG A 435 -33.29 -10.79 -22.08
C ARG A 435 -33.82 -9.76 -21.08
N LEU A 436 -34.27 -10.20 -19.91
CA LEU A 436 -34.66 -9.31 -18.80
C LEU A 436 -33.44 -8.87 -17.98
N ASP A 437 -32.44 -9.73 -17.81
CA ASP A 437 -31.20 -9.41 -17.08
C ASP A 437 -30.28 -8.49 -17.90
N ALA A 438 -30.24 -8.67 -19.22
CA ALA A 438 -29.65 -7.71 -20.15
C ALA A 438 -30.45 -6.41 -20.22
N PHE A 439 -31.79 -6.44 -20.07
CA PHE A 439 -32.61 -5.22 -20.03
C PHE A 439 -32.46 -4.46 -18.70
N VAL A 440 -32.43 -5.17 -17.57
CA VAL A 440 -32.08 -4.63 -16.26
C VAL A 440 -30.66 -4.09 -16.31
N LYS A 441 -29.69 -4.83 -16.83
CA LYS A 441 -28.32 -4.33 -16.98
C LYS A 441 -28.22 -3.13 -17.92
N THR A 442 -28.97 -3.05 -19.02
CA THR A 442 -29.05 -1.80 -19.80
C THR A 442 -29.78 -0.69 -19.05
N LEU A 443 -30.76 -0.99 -18.19
CA LEU A 443 -31.40 0.00 -17.33
C LEU A 443 -30.54 0.41 -16.13
N GLU A 444 -29.59 -0.41 -15.70
CA GLU A 444 -28.60 -0.12 -14.67
C GLU A 444 -27.41 0.62 -15.26
N ASP A 445 -26.95 0.23 -16.45
CA ASP A 445 -25.98 0.95 -17.26
C ASP A 445 -26.57 2.29 -17.72
N ASP A 446 -27.84 2.37 -18.09
CA ASP A 446 -28.58 3.62 -18.37
C ASP A 446 -28.78 4.41 -17.07
N ARG A 447 -29.20 3.80 -15.96
CA ARG A 447 -29.31 4.48 -14.65
C ARG A 447 -27.96 5.07 -14.26
N ASP A 448 -26.87 4.32 -14.39
CA ASP A 448 -25.54 4.73 -13.97
C ASP A 448 -24.85 5.60 -15.02
N TYR A 449 -25.26 5.53 -16.29
CA TYR A 449 -24.96 6.52 -17.32
C TYR A 449 -25.70 7.82 -17.02
N TYR A 450 -27.02 7.82 -16.84
CA TYR A 450 -27.81 8.98 -16.43
C TYR A 450 -27.48 9.49 -15.03
N LYS A 451 -26.88 8.68 -14.14
CA LYS A 451 -26.38 9.11 -12.83
C LYS A 451 -24.97 9.70 -12.93
N ARG A 452 -24.08 9.15 -13.76
CA ARG A 452 -22.79 9.79 -14.08
C ARG A 452 -22.97 11.04 -14.94
N GLU A 453 -23.93 11.04 -15.86
CA GLU A 453 -24.34 12.16 -16.68
C GLU A 453 -25.14 13.15 -15.85
N LEU A 454 -25.97 12.74 -14.87
CA LEU A 454 -26.51 13.66 -13.87
C LEU A 454 -25.40 14.20 -12.97
N GLU A 455 -24.41 13.42 -12.53
CA GLU A 455 -23.31 13.94 -11.71
C GLU A 455 -22.37 14.85 -12.51
N TYR A 456 -22.20 14.59 -13.81
CA TYR A 456 -21.44 15.41 -14.76
C TYR A 456 -22.22 16.69 -15.11
N LEU A 457 -23.49 16.58 -15.47
CA LEU A 457 -24.41 17.70 -15.66
C LEU A 457 -24.65 18.46 -14.36
N GLN A 458 -24.62 17.84 -13.18
CA GLN A 458 -24.78 18.50 -11.88
C GLN A 458 -23.45 19.11 -11.40
N LYS A 459 -22.29 18.59 -11.84
CA LYS A 459 -21.00 19.30 -11.76
C LYS A 459 -20.93 20.47 -12.75
N MET A 460 -21.57 20.39 -13.92
CA MET A 460 -21.74 21.51 -14.85
C MET A 460 -22.80 22.52 -14.39
N ILE A 461 -23.91 22.10 -13.79
CA ILE A 461 -25.03 22.93 -13.32
C ILE A 461 -24.69 23.59 -11.98
N LYS A 462 -23.93 22.92 -11.09
CA LYS A 462 -23.22 23.58 -9.97
C LYS A 462 -22.10 24.52 -10.44
N ARG A 463 -21.78 24.56 -11.74
CA ARG A 463 -20.93 25.57 -12.38
C ARG A 463 -21.68 26.56 -13.29
N ARG A 464 -22.99 26.40 -13.54
CA ARG A 464 -23.90 27.48 -13.97
C ARG A 464 -25.40 27.08 -13.97
N PRO A 465 -26.31 27.98 -13.54
CA PRO A 465 -27.75 27.82 -13.77
C PRO A 465 -28.14 27.86 -15.25
N SER A 466 -29.35 27.37 -15.52
CA SER A 466 -29.93 27.07 -16.84
C SER A 466 -30.12 28.28 -17.78
N PRO A 467 -30.20 28.07 -19.11
CA PRO A 467 -30.11 29.15 -20.10
C PRO A 467 -31.46 29.56 -20.73
N SER A 468 -31.62 30.86 -20.97
CA SER A 468 -32.40 31.35 -22.11
C SER A 468 -31.71 32.56 -22.74
N ARG A 469 -31.44 32.46 -24.05
CA ARG A 469 -30.87 33.47 -24.98
C ARG A 469 -29.43 33.99 -24.75
N ARG A 470 -28.55 33.49 -25.63
CA ARG A 470 -27.49 34.19 -26.40
C ARG A 470 -26.39 35.01 -25.68
N THR A 471 -25.14 34.63 -25.99
CA THR A 471 -23.88 35.42 -25.97
C THR A 471 -23.41 36.02 -24.63
N PRO A 472 -22.25 35.58 -24.06
CA PRO A 472 -21.86 35.93 -22.70
C PRO A 472 -20.74 37.00 -22.61
N GLU A 473 -21.09 38.26 -22.38
CA GLU A 473 -20.09 39.27 -21.98
C GLU A 473 -20.63 40.46 -21.13
N LYS A 474 -21.94 40.47 -20.76
CA LYS A 474 -22.58 41.62 -20.06
C LYS A 474 -23.57 41.19 -18.97
N SER A 475 -23.09 40.58 -17.88
CA SER A 475 -23.97 40.07 -16.80
C SER A 475 -23.72 40.62 -15.40
N GLU A 476 -22.59 41.26 -15.12
CA GLU A 476 -22.45 42.11 -13.93
C GLU A 476 -23.07 43.48 -14.21
N ASP A 477 -22.81 44.05 -15.39
CA ASP A 477 -23.52 45.22 -15.94
C ASP A 477 -25.03 45.13 -15.77
N LEU A 478 -25.70 43.99 -16.00
CA LEU A 478 -27.17 43.92 -15.84
C LEU A 478 -27.65 43.84 -14.38
N ARG A 479 -26.78 43.51 -13.42
CA ARG A 479 -27.10 43.58 -11.98
C ARG A 479 -26.73 44.94 -11.41
N LEU A 480 -25.65 45.55 -11.89
CA LEU A 480 -25.32 46.95 -11.66
C LEU A 480 -26.40 47.83 -12.27
N ILE A 481 -26.66 47.79 -13.58
CA ILE A 481 -27.78 48.49 -14.24
C ILE A 481 -29.13 48.18 -13.59
N ALA A 482 -29.40 46.99 -13.03
CA ALA A 482 -30.63 46.77 -12.27
C ALA A 482 -30.64 47.52 -10.92
N ARG A 483 -29.54 47.48 -10.16
CA ARG A 483 -29.35 48.26 -8.92
C ARG A 483 -29.33 49.74 -9.21
N GLU A 484 -28.46 50.22 -10.11
CA GLU A 484 -28.44 51.57 -10.66
C GLU A 484 -29.81 51.99 -11.20
N ARG A 485 -30.63 51.12 -11.80
CA ARG A 485 -32.01 51.45 -12.24
C ARG A 485 -32.97 51.55 -11.06
N ASP A 486 -32.79 50.78 -10.00
CA ASP A 486 -33.57 50.83 -8.77
C ASP A 486 -33.10 51.96 -7.82
N GLU A 487 -31.83 52.35 -7.90
CA GLU A 487 -31.16 53.46 -7.22
C GLU A 487 -31.38 54.78 -7.96
N LEU A 488 -31.39 54.79 -9.29
CA LEU A 488 -31.88 55.89 -10.13
C LEU A 488 -33.40 56.00 -10.03
N ARG A 489 -34.16 54.92 -9.83
CA ARG A 489 -35.57 55.02 -9.40
C ARG A 489 -35.68 55.60 -8.00
N SER A 490 -34.85 55.18 -7.05
CA SER A 490 -34.84 55.72 -5.68
C SER A 490 -34.37 57.18 -5.65
N MET A 491 -33.45 57.57 -6.52
CA MET A 491 -33.01 58.96 -6.70
C MET A 491 -34.06 59.75 -7.45
N LEU A 492 -34.72 59.20 -8.48
CA LEU A 492 -35.86 59.86 -9.15
C LEU A 492 -37.06 60.01 -8.21
N ASP A 493 -37.34 59.04 -7.35
CA ASP A 493 -38.40 59.10 -6.33
C ASP A 493 -38.03 60.09 -5.20
N ARG A 494 -36.73 60.22 -4.88
CA ARG A 494 -36.20 61.30 -4.01
C ARG A 494 -36.20 62.67 -4.68
N PHE A 495 -35.88 62.77 -5.98
CA PHE A 495 -35.97 64.00 -6.76
C PHE A 495 -37.42 64.37 -7.06
N GLU A 496 -38.34 63.41 -7.15
CA GLU A 496 -39.77 63.63 -7.30
C GLU A 496 -40.37 64.08 -5.97
N LYS A 497 -39.98 63.47 -4.84
CA LYS A 497 -40.29 64.00 -3.49
C LYS A 497 -39.71 65.39 -3.28
N HIS A 498 -38.46 65.64 -3.65
CA HIS A 498 -37.83 66.95 -3.52
C HIS A 498 -38.38 67.95 -4.55
N MET A 499 -38.89 67.51 -5.71
CA MET A 499 -39.61 68.34 -6.67
C MET A 499 -41.04 68.62 -6.19
N ILE A 500 -41.71 67.70 -5.50
CA ILE A 500 -42.98 67.92 -4.80
C ILE A 500 -42.77 68.88 -3.63
N GLU A 501 -41.65 68.78 -2.92
CA GLU A 501 -41.24 69.67 -1.84
C GLU A 501 -40.86 71.06 -2.38
N ILE A 502 -40.11 71.16 -3.49
CA ILE A 502 -39.85 72.41 -4.21
C ILE A 502 -41.14 72.97 -4.82
N GLN A 503 -42.07 72.15 -5.32
CA GLN A 503 -43.39 72.62 -5.77
C GLN A 503 -44.27 73.06 -4.60
N SER A 504 -44.14 72.44 -3.42
CA SER A 504 -44.80 72.85 -2.18
C SER A 504 -44.21 74.17 -1.68
N ASN A 505 -42.89 74.31 -1.68
CA ASN A 505 -42.16 75.53 -1.34
C ASN A 505 -42.40 76.63 -2.36
N VAL A 506 -42.53 76.33 -3.66
CA VAL A 506 -42.95 77.29 -4.69
C VAL A 506 -44.42 77.63 -4.55
N LYS A 507 -45.30 76.72 -4.10
CA LYS A 507 -46.69 77.05 -3.74
C LYS A 507 -46.77 77.90 -2.47
N LEU A 508 -45.92 77.65 -1.47
CA LEU A 508 -45.81 78.46 -0.25
C LEU A 508 -45.21 79.84 -0.55
N LEU A 509 -44.10 79.91 -1.29
CA LEU A 509 -43.49 81.16 -1.75
C LEU A 509 -44.36 81.90 -2.77
N THR A 510 -45.20 81.21 -3.55
CA THR A 510 -46.24 81.84 -4.38
C THR A 510 -47.37 82.33 -3.51
N ALA A 511 -47.83 81.58 -2.51
CA ALA A 511 -48.84 82.04 -1.56
C ALA A 511 -48.33 83.20 -0.67
N GLU A 512 -47.04 83.22 -0.33
CA GLU A 512 -46.37 84.32 0.38
C GLU A 512 -46.12 85.51 -0.54
N ARG A 513 -45.70 85.31 -1.78
CA ARG A 513 -45.59 86.37 -2.81
C ARG A 513 -46.95 86.94 -3.18
N ASP A 514 -48.00 86.13 -3.21
CA ASP A 514 -49.37 86.59 -3.46
C ASP A 514 -49.95 87.25 -2.19
N ARG A 515 -49.60 86.80 -0.97
CA ARG A 515 -49.83 87.56 0.29
C ARG A 515 -49.11 88.90 0.29
N LEU A 516 -47.84 88.93 -0.13
CA LEU A 516 -47.01 90.12 -0.25
C LEU A 516 -47.55 91.03 -1.34
N ASN A 517 -48.01 90.53 -2.48
CA ASN A 517 -48.69 91.32 -3.51
C ASN A 517 -50.01 91.89 -2.98
N VAL A 518 -50.83 91.12 -2.24
CA VAL A 518 -52.04 91.66 -1.59
C VAL A 518 -51.68 92.76 -0.57
N LEU A 519 -50.60 92.59 0.20
CA LEU A 519 -50.08 93.61 1.11
C LEU A 519 -49.44 94.80 0.37
N TYR A 520 -48.88 94.61 -0.82
CA TYR A 520 -48.24 95.63 -1.64
C TYR A 520 -49.28 96.42 -2.44
N GLU A 521 -50.35 95.80 -2.94
CA GLU A 521 -51.51 96.47 -3.51
C GLU A 521 -52.28 97.23 -2.43
N GLN A 522 -52.45 96.66 -1.23
CA GLN A 522 -52.96 97.41 -0.08
C GLN A 522 -52.01 98.53 0.37
N GLY A 523 -50.70 98.37 0.20
CA GLY A 523 -49.67 99.39 0.45
C GLY A 523 -49.75 100.54 -0.54
N GLU A 524 -49.74 100.25 -1.84
CA GLU A 524 -49.80 101.21 -2.95
C GLU A 524 -51.15 101.96 -2.96
N LEU A 525 -52.28 101.31 -2.69
CA LEU A 525 -53.57 102.04 -2.53
C LEU A 525 -53.55 103.03 -1.36
N ASN A 526 -52.82 102.72 -0.28
CA ASN A 526 -52.66 103.60 0.88
C ASN A 526 -51.56 104.65 0.70
N ARG A 527 -50.59 104.41 -0.19
CA ARG A 527 -49.49 105.31 -0.53
C ARG A 527 -49.91 106.33 -1.61
N MET A 528 -50.58 105.90 -2.67
CA MET A 528 -51.20 106.78 -3.67
C MET A 528 -52.28 107.70 -3.07
N ARG A 529 -52.92 107.28 -1.96
CA ARG A 529 -53.86 108.13 -1.19
C ARG A 529 -53.17 109.15 -0.26
N ARG A 530 -51.84 109.08 -0.08
CA ARG A 530 -51.03 110.04 0.72
C ARG A 530 -50.12 110.92 -0.13
N GLU A 531 -49.51 110.39 -1.20
CA GLU A 531 -48.61 111.14 -2.09
C GLU A 531 -49.38 112.14 -2.98
N ALA A 532 -50.66 111.90 -3.27
CA ALA A 532 -51.55 112.85 -3.95
C ALA A 532 -52.01 114.06 -3.11
N LYS A 533 -51.46 114.28 -1.91
CA LYS A 533 -51.79 115.42 -1.03
C LYS A 533 -50.63 116.36 -0.67
N HIS A 534 -49.41 116.11 -1.17
CA HIS A 534 -48.23 116.94 -0.89
C HIS A 534 -47.53 117.54 -2.14
N SER A 535 -48.11 117.39 -3.33
CA SER A 535 -47.69 118.10 -4.56
C SER A 535 -48.54 119.33 -4.89
N LEU A 536 -49.25 119.86 -3.89
CA LEU A 536 -49.94 121.14 -3.87
C LEU A 536 -49.45 121.85 -2.58
N VAL A 537 -49.32 123.19 -2.57
CA VAL A 537 -48.72 123.99 -1.45
C VAL A 537 -47.17 124.06 -1.45
N SER A 538 -46.54 124.17 -2.62
CA SER A 538 -45.17 124.73 -2.76
C SER A 538 -44.96 125.59 -4.02
N GLN A 539 -46.05 125.93 -4.71
CA GLN A 539 -46.06 126.72 -5.95
C GLN A 539 -47.17 127.78 -5.91
N SER A 540 -47.36 128.41 -4.74
CA SER A 540 -48.38 129.44 -4.47
C SER A 540 -47.85 130.51 -3.51
N ARG A 541 -46.55 130.79 -3.56
CA ARG A 541 -45.87 131.74 -2.65
C ARG A 541 -44.76 132.58 -3.28
N VAL A 542 -44.55 132.47 -4.59
CA VAL A 542 -43.55 133.24 -5.37
C VAL A 542 -44.22 134.05 -6.51
N GLU A 543 -45.53 133.89 -6.68
CA GLU A 543 -46.35 134.67 -7.63
C GLU A 543 -47.05 135.85 -6.93
N GLU A 544 -47.52 135.69 -5.68
CA GLU A 544 -48.14 136.78 -4.89
C GLU A 544 -47.18 137.93 -4.53
N GLU A 545 -45.88 137.68 -4.36
CA GLU A 545 -44.91 138.75 -4.07
C GLU A 545 -44.54 139.59 -5.32
N ARG A 546 -44.88 139.12 -6.53
CA ARG A 546 -44.57 139.82 -7.79
C ARG A 546 -45.64 140.84 -8.18
N ASP A 547 -46.90 140.57 -7.87
CA ASP A 547 -48.03 141.45 -8.21
C ASP A 547 -48.24 142.61 -7.21
N ILE A 548 -47.70 142.49 -5.99
CA ILE A 548 -47.74 143.56 -4.98
C ILE A 548 -46.68 144.65 -5.28
N ALA A 549 -45.53 144.30 -5.86
CA ALA A 549 -44.50 145.30 -6.22
C ALA A 549 -44.84 146.11 -7.49
N LEU A 550 -45.65 145.57 -8.40
CA LEU A 550 -46.06 146.24 -9.65
C LEU A 550 -47.23 147.22 -9.48
N THR A 551 -48.00 147.09 -8.40
CA THR A 551 -49.11 148.00 -8.09
C THR A 551 -48.64 149.30 -7.43
N ASP A 552 -47.56 149.28 -6.65
CA ASP A 552 -47.01 150.47 -6.00
C ASP A 552 -46.22 151.41 -6.93
N PHE A 553 -45.51 150.89 -7.94
CA PHE A 553 -44.75 151.74 -8.85
C PHE A 553 -45.61 152.50 -9.89
N ARG A 554 -46.86 152.09 -10.10
CA ARG A 554 -47.82 152.82 -10.97
C ARG A 554 -48.67 153.84 -10.22
N ARG A 555 -48.70 153.79 -8.88
CA ARG A 555 -49.40 154.75 -8.02
C ARG A 555 -48.64 156.09 -7.90
N LEU A 556 -47.31 156.07 -7.96
CA LEU A 556 -46.48 157.28 -7.82
C LEU A 556 -46.37 158.15 -9.09
N THR A 557 -46.62 157.59 -10.28
CA THR A 557 -46.56 158.35 -11.55
C THR A 557 -47.80 159.20 -11.81
N ALA A 558 -48.89 158.97 -11.06
CA ALA A 558 -50.16 159.66 -11.24
C ALA A 558 -50.28 161.01 -10.46
N GLU A 559 -49.37 161.29 -9.52
CA GLU A 559 -49.47 162.50 -8.66
C GLU A 559 -48.57 163.67 -9.08
N LYS A 560 -47.75 163.54 -10.13
CA LYS A 560 -46.78 164.59 -10.52
C LYS A 560 -47.23 165.51 -11.67
N GLU A 561 -48.30 165.19 -12.39
CA GLU A 561 -48.82 166.02 -13.50
C GLU A 561 -50.07 166.85 -13.13
N SER A 562 -50.59 166.71 -11.90
CA SER A 562 -51.83 167.38 -11.45
C SER A 562 -51.64 168.82 -10.93
N LEU A 563 -50.40 169.33 -10.81
CA LEU A 563 -50.11 170.67 -10.26
C LEU A 563 -49.10 171.49 -11.07
N ARG A 564 -49.40 171.76 -12.34
CA ARG A 564 -48.95 173.00 -12.99
C ARG A 564 -49.97 173.65 -13.94
N GLU A 565 -51.25 173.57 -13.58
CA GLU A 565 -52.32 174.28 -14.27
C GLU A 565 -53.02 175.26 -13.32
N LYS A 566 -52.90 176.59 -13.55
CA LYS A 566 -54.02 177.55 -13.66
C LYS A 566 -53.64 179.05 -13.62
N LEU A 567 -54.43 179.82 -14.38
CA LEU A 567 -54.67 181.28 -14.36
C LEU A 567 -53.58 182.26 -14.92
N LYS A 568 -53.93 183.35 -15.65
CA LYS A 568 -55.14 183.67 -16.46
C LYS A 568 -54.90 184.86 -17.41
N VAL A 569 -55.83 185.05 -18.37
CA VAL A 569 -55.91 186.07 -19.44
C VAL A 569 -56.46 187.44 -18.97
N SER A 570 -56.09 188.55 -19.65
CA SER A 570 -56.86 189.81 -19.76
C SER A 570 -56.52 190.59 -21.07
N PHE A 571 -57.03 191.83 -21.31
CA PHE A 571 -57.44 192.27 -22.67
C PHE A 571 -57.23 193.76 -23.11
N TYR A 572 -57.05 193.93 -24.43
CA TYR A 572 -57.31 195.04 -25.40
C TYR A 572 -57.66 196.51 -25.04
N SER A 573 -57.17 197.47 -25.87
CA SER A 573 -57.98 198.51 -26.60
C SER A 573 -57.16 199.31 -27.68
N PHE A 574 -57.80 200.18 -28.51
CA PHE A 574 -57.27 200.85 -29.74
C PHE A 574 -57.92 202.26 -30.04
N ILE A 575 -57.47 202.99 -31.10
CA ILE A 575 -58.06 204.19 -31.81
C ILE A 575 -57.38 205.60 -31.60
N LEU A 576 -57.71 206.61 -32.44
CA LEU A 576 -56.82 207.63 -33.09
C LEU A 576 -57.43 209.06 -33.34
N SER A 577 -56.60 210.14 -33.23
CA SER A 577 -56.58 211.50 -33.92
C SER A 577 -57.50 212.73 -33.61
N THR A 578 -56.88 213.94 -33.73
CA THR A 578 -57.41 215.33 -34.05
C THR A 578 -58.21 216.11 -32.96
N THR A 579 -58.33 217.46 -32.89
CA THR A 579 -58.13 218.61 -33.84
C THR A 579 -57.94 219.99 -33.12
N ILE A 580 -57.36 220.97 -33.84
CA ILE A 580 -57.76 222.41 -34.05
C ILE A 580 -58.80 223.06 -33.08
N THR A 581 -58.72 224.33 -32.58
CA THR A 581 -57.69 225.41 -32.43
C THR A 581 -58.25 226.57 -31.54
N CYS A 582 -57.39 227.35 -30.87
CA CYS A 582 -57.59 228.82 -30.67
C CYS A 582 -56.23 229.54 -30.53
N LEU A 583 -56.07 230.73 -31.15
CA LEU A 583 -54.76 231.14 -31.70
C LEU A 583 -54.24 232.56 -31.32
N VAL A 584 -54.88 233.33 -30.42
CA VAL A 584 -54.71 234.81 -30.44
C VAL A 584 -54.34 235.51 -29.12
N ILE A 585 -53.87 234.81 -28.08
CA ILE A 585 -53.07 235.45 -26.99
C ILE A 585 -51.75 234.70 -26.84
N PHE A 586 -50.93 234.89 -27.89
CA PHE A 586 -49.90 233.97 -28.37
C PHE A 586 -48.47 234.27 -27.85
N PHE A 587 -48.17 235.49 -27.37
CA PHE A 587 -46.78 235.93 -27.15
C PHE A 587 -46.53 236.66 -25.82
N LYS A 588 -46.50 235.92 -24.69
CA LYS A 588 -45.51 236.14 -23.60
C LYS A 588 -45.65 235.11 -22.46
N LEU A 589 -44.58 234.46 -22.00
CA LEU A 589 -43.36 234.06 -22.70
C LEU A 589 -42.77 232.87 -21.94
N GLN A 590 -42.93 231.68 -22.51
CA GLN A 590 -41.87 230.74 -22.87
C GLN A 590 -40.82 230.28 -21.83
N PHE A 591 -40.31 231.15 -20.95
CA PHE A 591 -39.09 230.91 -20.17
C PHE A 591 -39.28 230.21 -18.81
N GLU A 592 -40.44 230.35 -18.15
CA GLU A 592 -40.65 229.74 -16.82
C GLU A 592 -40.99 228.24 -16.91
N MET A 593 -41.67 227.78 -17.97
CA MET A 593 -42.04 226.37 -18.13
C MET A 593 -40.85 225.48 -18.52
N GLU A 594 -40.02 225.92 -19.48
CA GLU A 594 -38.87 225.14 -19.98
C GLU A 594 -37.87 224.79 -18.85
N ARG A 595 -37.76 225.62 -17.81
CA ARG A 595 -36.87 225.38 -16.66
C ARG A 595 -37.35 224.26 -15.72
N CYS A 596 -38.66 224.01 -15.65
CA CYS A 596 -39.22 222.97 -14.78
C CYS A 596 -39.21 221.58 -15.46
N GLU A 597 -39.46 221.51 -16.77
CA GLU A 597 -39.46 220.25 -17.54
C GLU A 597 -38.06 219.63 -17.68
N LEU A 598 -37.00 220.45 -17.71
CA LEU A 598 -35.62 219.94 -17.69
C LEU A 598 -35.24 219.26 -16.36
N LYS A 599 -35.96 219.53 -15.27
CA LYS A 599 -35.63 218.99 -13.94
C LYS A 599 -36.25 217.60 -13.70
N THR A 600 -37.43 217.33 -14.26
CA THR A 600 -38.11 216.04 -14.16
C THR A 600 -37.43 214.98 -15.04
N THR A 601 -37.04 215.35 -16.26
CA THR A 601 -36.33 214.46 -17.20
C THR A 601 -35.00 213.93 -16.64
N VAL A 602 -34.21 214.76 -15.95
CA VAL A 602 -32.96 214.34 -15.28
C VAL A 602 -33.21 213.34 -14.14
N SER A 603 -34.34 213.45 -13.42
CA SER A 603 -34.69 212.51 -12.34
C SER A 603 -35.01 211.12 -12.90
N ILE A 604 -35.82 211.07 -13.96
CA ILE A 604 -36.23 209.82 -14.63
C ILE A 604 -35.01 209.08 -15.21
N LEU A 605 -34.03 209.82 -15.77
CA LEU A 605 -32.80 209.23 -16.28
C LEU A 605 -31.91 208.64 -15.18
N LYS A 606 -31.86 209.24 -13.98
CA LYS A 606 -31.12 208.67 -12.84
C LYS A 606 -31.76 207.38 -12.31
N GLU A 607 -33.09 207.31 -12.24
CA GLU A 607 -33.80 206.09 -11.86
C GLU A 607 -33.60 204.96 -12.89
N ARG A 608 -33.59 205.31 -14.19
CA ARG A 608 -33.28 204.37 -15.29
C ARG A 608 -31.85 203.80 -15.20
N ILE A 609 -30.87 204.59 -14.78
CA ILE A 609 -29.48 204.13 -14.59
C ILE A 609 -29.42 203.17 -13.40
N ASN A 610 -30.03 203.51 -12.26
CA ASN A 610 -30.07 202.63 -11.08
C ASN A 610 -30.76 201.29 -11.35
N SER A 611 -31.82 201.25 -12.15
CA SER A 611 -32.47 199.97 -12.49
C SER A 611 -31.59 199.09 -13.38
N LEU A 612 -30.91 199.68 -14.37
CA LEU A 612 -29.97 198.96 -15.24
C LEU A 612 -28.72 198.46 -14.48
N GLU A 613 -28.18 199.23 -13.53
CA GLU A 613 -27.07 198.76 -12.68
C GLU A 613 -27.48 197.59 -11.78
N ASN A 614 -28.71 197.61 -11.25
CA ASN A 614 -29.22 196.51 -10.44
C ASN A 614 -29.52 195.25 -11.28
N GLU A 615 -30.04 195.39 -12.51
CA GLU A 615 -30.13 194.26 -13.44
C GLU A 615 -28.75 193.70 -13.81
N LEU A 616 -27.76 194.56 -14.07
CA LEU A 616 -26.39 194.13 -14.38
C LEU A 616 -25.78 193.32 -13.23
N LYS A 617 -25.94 193.80 -11.99
CA LYS A 617 -25.52 193.07 -10.78
C LYS A 617 -26.21 191.71 -10.66
N LEU A 618 -27.53 191.66 -10.82
CA LEU A 618 -28.31 190.41 -10.76
C LEU A 618 -27.96 189.42 -11.88
N LYS A 619 -27.59 189.91 -13.08
CA LYS A 619 -27.09 189.07 -14.18
C LYS A 619 -25.69 188.55 -13.88
N SER A 620 -24.80 189.36 -13.29
CA SER A 620 -23.46 188.92 -12.91
C SER A 620 -23.47 187.84 -11.83
N SER A 621 -24.34 187.96 -10.81
CA SER A 621 -24.44 186.95 -9.74
C SER A 621 -25.02 185.63 -10.25
N LYS A 622 -25.99 185.67 -11.18
CA LYS A 622 -26.48 184.46 -11.85
C LYS A 622 -25.42 183.78 -12.71
N LEU A 623 -24.56 184.55 -13.38
CA LEU A 623 -23.47 183.98 -14.19
C LEU A 623 -22.45 183.24 -13.31
N ALA A 624 -22.09 183.83 -12.17
CA ALA A 624 -21.22 183.21 -11.16
C ALA A 624 -21.84 181.90 -10.62
N GLN A 625 -23.11 181.94 -10.20
CA GLN A 625 -23.85 180.75 -9.75
C GLN A 625 -23.80 179.61 -10.79
N THR A 626 -24.09 179.90 -12.07
CA THR A 626 -24.04 178.87 -13.13
C THR A 626 -22.63 178.36 -13.41
N SER A 627 -21.58 179.14 -13.14
CA SER A 627 -20.19 178.70 -13.24
C SER A 627 -19.83 177.75 -12.08
N ASP A 628 -20.25 178.08 -10.87
CA ASP A 628 -20.04 177.24 -9.68
C ASP A 628 -20.80 175.92 -9.82
N ASP A 629 -22.07 175.94 -10.22
CA ASP A 629 -22.87 174.75 -10.50
C ASP A 629 -22.20 173.87 -11.59
N SER A 630 -21.66 174.48 -12.65
CA SER A 630 -20.91 173.75 -13.70
C SER A 630 -19.61 173.11 -13.17
N SER A 631 -18.96 173.72 -12.19
CA SER A 631 -17.78 173.15 -11.54
C SER A 631 -18.15 171.95 -10.64
N GLN A 632 -19.29 172.02 -9.95
CA GLN A 632 -19.82 170.93 -9.13
C GLN A 632 -20.18 169.72 -9.98
N PHE A 633 -20.90 169.90 -11.10
CA PHE A 633 -21.22 168.80 -12.01
C PHE A 633 -19.96 168.15 -12.62
N LYS A 634 -18.89 168.91 -12.87
CA LYS A 634 -17.60 168.32 -13.30
C LYS A 634 -16.95 167.49 -12.19
N ALA A 635 -17.00 167.94 -10.95
CA ALA A 635 -16.49 167.17 -9.81
C ALA A 635 -17.29 165.87 -9.59
N GLU A 636 -18.63 165.93 -9.71
CA GLU A 636 -19.50 164.75 -9.66
C GLU A 636 -19.18 163.76 -10.79
N ILE A 637 -19.00 164.22 -12.03
CA ILE A 637 -18.62 163.37 -13.17
C ILE A 637 -17.26 162.70 -12.91
N CYS A 638 -16.25 163.44 -12.43
CA CYS A 638 -14.96 162.84 -12.08
C CYS A 638 -15.06 161.82 -10.93
N SER A 639 -15.92 162.07 -9.94
CA SER A 639 -16.20 161.13 -8.85
C SER A 639 -16.91 159.86 -9.35
N LEU A 640 -17.86 159.99 -10.27
CA LEU A 640 -18.56 158.86 -10.88
C LEU A 640 -17.64 158.06 -11.80
N GLN A 641 -16.72 158.71 -12.53
CA GLN A 641 -15.68 158.02 -13.30
C GLN A 641 -14.75 157.22 -12.39
N LEU A 642 -14.27 157.81 -11.28
CA LEU A 642 -13.42 157.09 -10.33
C LEU A 642 -14.15 155.90 -9.68
N LEU A 643 -15.44 156.05 -9.35
CA LEU A 643 -16.26 154.97 -8.83
C LEU A 643 -16.49 153.87 -9.87
N ASN A 644 -16.70 154.24 -11.15
CA ASN A 644 -16.86 153.28 -12.24
C ASN A 644 -15.56 152.51 -12.49
N ASP A 645 -14.39 153.18 -12.45
CA ASP A 645 -13.07 152.54 -12.51
C ASP A 645 -12.84 151.57 -11.33
N GLN A 646 -13.30 151.91 -10.13
CA GLN A 646 -13.24 151.03 -8.96
C GLN A 646 -14.16 149.81 -9.13
N LEU A 647 -15.39 150.02 -9.63
CA LEU A 647 -16.33 148.93 -9.93
C LEU A 647 -15.78 148.01 -11.03
N GLN A 648 -15.24 148.58 -12.12
CA GLN A 648 -14.60 147.85 -13.21
C GLN A 648 -13.46 146.96 -12.70
N ARG A 649 -12.54 147.50 -11.90
CA ARG A 649 -11.46 146.71 -11.25
C ARG A 649 -12.00 145.63 -10.30
N SER A 650 -13.11 145.90 -9.60
CA SER A 650 -13.73 144.89 -8.72
C SER A 650 -14.40 143.75 -9.51
N VAL A 651 -14.98 144.06 -10.67
CA VAL A 651 -15.52 143.05 -11.59
C VAL A 651 -14.40 142.22 -12.19
N GLU A 652 -13.28 142.85 -12.57
CA GLU A 652 -12.07 142.17 -13.05
C GLU A 652 -11.46 141.23 -11.98
N ASP A 653 -11.35 141.67 -10.71
CA ASP A 653 -10.91 140.80 -9.60
C ASP A 653 -11.88 139.63 -9.36
N LEU A 654 -13.19 139.88 -9.38
CA LEU A 654 -14.20 138.83 -9.22
C LEU A 654 -14.19 137.84 -10.39
N GLN A 655 -14.00 138.30 -11.63
CA GLN A 655 -13.86 137.43 -12.81
C GLN A 655 -12.57 136.60 -12.75
N HIS A 656 -11.44 137.19 -12.35
CA HIS A 656 -10.19 136.47 -12.15
C HIS A 656 -10.32 135.41 -11.05
N ARG A 657 -10.93 135.75 -9.91
CA ARG A 657 -11.17 134.81 -8.80
C ARG A 657 -12.16 133.72 -9.17
N LEU A 658 -13.16 134.02 -10.01
CA LEU A 658 -14.05 133.01 -10.59
C LEU A 658 -13.32 132.06 -11.53
N SER A 659 -12.38 132.56 -12.35
CA SER A 659 -11.52 131.72 -13.20
C SER A 659 -10.68 130.79 -12.34
N LEU A 660 -9.94 131.32 -11.35
CA LEU A 660 -9.15 130.49 -10.44
C LEU A 660 -10.00 129.42 -9.73
N LYS A 661 -11.20 129.76 -9.27
CA LYS A 661 -12.12 128.78 -8.65
C LYS A 661 -12.66 127.75 -9.63
N LYS A 662 -12.82 128.09 -10.91
CA LYS A 662 -13.16 127.15 -11.97
C LYS A 662 -12.01 126.20 -12.28
N ASP A 663 -10.78 126.72 -12.34
CA ASP A 663 -9.57 125.93 -12.61
C ASP A 663 -9.24 124.99 -11.43
N GLU A 664 -9.40 125.46 -10.18
CA GLU A 664 -9.36 124.63 -8.98
C GLU A 664 -10.42 123.52 -9.01
N LEU A 665 -11.67 123.85 -9.36
CA LEU A 665 -12.76 122.88 -9.48
C LEU A 665 -12.49 121.84 -10.56
N GLN A 666 -11.94 122.26 -11.72
CA GLN A 666 -11.56 121.34 -12.79
C GLN A 666 -10.43 120.41 -12.33
N SER A 667 -9.40 120.92 -11.65
CA SER A 667 -8.32 120.11 -11.07
C SER A 667 -8.88 119.08 -10.07
N ALA A 668 -9.81 119.48 -9.21
CA ALA A 668 -10.47 118.57 -8.27
C ALA A 668 -11.32 117.51 -9.00
N GLN A 669 -12.02 117.88 -10.07
CA GLN A 669 -12.79 116.94 -10.90
C GLN A 669 -11.86 115.92 -11.58
N GLU A 670 -10.71 116.35 -12.09
CA GLU A 670 -9.69 115.47 -12.68
C GLU A 670 -9.05 114.54 -11.65
N GLU A 671 -8.90 114.96 -10.39
CA GLU A 671 -8.47 114.09 -9.29
C GLU A 671 -9.54 113.08 -8.89
N ILE A 672 -10.81 113.48 -8.85
CA ILE A 672 -11.95 112.57 -8.63
C ILE A 672 -11.95 111.47 -9.68
N VAL A 673 -11.86 111.81 -10.98
CA VAL A 673 -11.81 110.81 -12.07
C VAL A 673 -10.62 109.85 -11.91
N LYS A 674 -9.42 110.35 -11.56
CA LYS A 674 -8.24 109.50 -11.30
C LYS A 674 -8.45 108.54 -10.12
N LEU A 675 -9.21 108.96 -9.11
CA LEU A 675 -9.57 108.14 -7.94
C LEU A 675 -10.67 107.13 -8.28
N GLU A 676 -11.69 107.51 -9.05
CA GLU A 676 -12.74 106.63 -9.57
C GLU A 676 -12.14 105.52 -10.43
N GLU A 677 -11.29 105.86 -11.42
CA GLU A 677 -10.57 104.85 -12.20
C GLU A 677 -9.69 103.92 -11.32
N LYS A 678 -9.12 104.45 -10.22
CA LYS A 678 -8.31 103.65 -9.30
C LYS A 678 -9.19 102.69 -8.48
N ILE A 679 -10.38 103.12 -8.08
CA ILE A 679 -11.39 102.29 -7.44
C ILE A 679 -11.85 101.20 -8.43
N ASP A 680 -12.14 101.54 -9.68
CA ASP A 680 -12.53 100.56 -10.71
C ASP A 680 -11.43 99.52 -10.97
N ARG A 681 -10.17 99.95 -11.10
CA ARG A 681 -9.03 99.02 -11.22
C ARG A 681 -8.86 98.11 -10.00
N LEU A 682 -9.16 98.59 -8.80
CA LEU A 682 -9.14 97.78 -7.58
C LEU A 682 -10.34 96.82 -7.51
N ASN A 683 -11.53 97.26 -7.92
CA ASN A 683 -12.73 96.43 -7.99
C ASN A 683 -12.57 95.29 -9.00
N GLN A 684 -12.08 95.57 -10.21
CA GLN A 684 -11.76 94.55 -11.23
C GLN A 684 -10.71 93.55 -10.74
N ARG A 685 -9.76 94.00 -9.91
CA ARG A 685 -8.79 93.10 -9.25
C ARG A 685 -9.45 92.26 -8.16
N SER A 686 -10.37 92.82 -7.38
CA SER A 686 -11.14 92.05 -6.39
C SER A 686 -11.98 90.98 -7.08
N THR A 687 -12.76 91.32 -8.11
CA THR A 687 -13.62 90.34 -8.79
C THR A 687 -12.82 89.22 -9.45
N SER A 688 -11.69 89.53 -10.10
CA SER A 688 -10.82 88.48 -10.66
C SER A 688 -10.12 87.63 -9.59
N GLN A 689 -9.86 88.18 -8.40
CA GLN A 689 -9.39 87.39 -7.24
C GLN A 689 -10.50 86.53 -6.65
N ASP A 690 -11.74 87.04 -6.55
CA ASP A 690 -12.90 86.28 -6.08
C ASP A 690 -13.27 85.15 -7.06
N GLU A 691 -13.19 85.38 -8.37
CA GLU A 691 -13.30 84.36 -9.41
C GLU A 691 -12.22 83.27 -9.25
N ALA A 692 -10.96 83.66 -9.06
CA ALA A 692 -9.87 82.70 -8.82
C ALA A 692 -10.08 81.90 -7.52
N VAL A 693 -10.54 82.54 -6.44
CA VAL A 693 -10.89 81.88 -5.17
C VAL A 693 -12.07 80.92 -5.36
N ASN A 694 -13.06 81.27 -6.17
CA ASN A 694 -14.20 80.39 -6.45
C ASN A 694 -13.80 79.17 -7.30
N VAL A 695 -12.86 79.33 -8.25
CA VAL A 695 -12.26 78.21 -9.00
C VAL A 695 -11.39 77.33 -8.08
N LEU A 696 -10.63 77.91 -7.16
CA LEU A 696 -9.87 77.14 -6.17
C LEU A 696 -10.80 76.38 -5.21
N ARG A 697 -11.89 77.01 -4.76
CA ARG A 697 -12.92 76.32 -3.95
C ARG A 697 -13.59 75.18 -4.72
N SER A 698 -13.94 75.38 -5.99
CA SER A 698 -14.56 74.31 -6.79
C SER A 698 -13.59 73.14 -7.01
N THR A 699 -12.32 73.42 -7.32
CA THR A 699 -11.30 72.35 -7.42
C THR A 699 -11.05 71.63 -6.10
N ILE A 700 -11.06 72.32 -4.96
CA ILE A 700 -11.02 71.67 -3.64
C ILE A 700 -12.24 70.75 -3.46
N THR A 701 -13.47 71.21 -3.74
CA THR A 701 -14.66 70.34 -3.62
C THR A 701 -14.70 69.16 -4.60
N VAL A 702 -13.94 69.22 -5.70
CA VAL A 702 -13.74 68.07 -6.60
C VAL A 702 -12.71 67.11 -6.00
N LEU A 703 -11.58 67.62 -5.50
CA LEU A 703 -10.55 66.82 -4.84
C LEU A 703 -11.06 66.14 -3.56
N ASP A 704 -11.93 66.79 -2.78
CA ASP A 704 -12.57 66.17 -1.61
C ASP A 704 -13.48 65.01 -2.04
N LYS A 705 -14.28 65.17 -3.10
CA LYS A 705 -15.10 64.08 -3.65
C LYS A 705 -14.27 62.95 -4.25
N GLU A 706 -13.18 63.27 -4.94
CA GLU A 706 -12.24 62.28 -5.47
C GLU A 706 -11.58 61.52 -4.32
N LYS A 707 -11.13 62.21 -3.28
CA LYS A 707 -10.58 61.61 -2.05
C LYS A 707 -11.60 60.70 -1.36
N ASP A 708 -12.84 61.15 -1.19
CA ASP A 708 -13.90 60.35 -0.56
C ASP A 708 -14.22 59.10 -1.40
N SER A 709 -14.28 59.22 -2.73
CA SER A 709 -14.46 58.07 -3.63
C SER A 709 -13.26 57.11 -3.61
N LEU A 710 -12.03 57.63 -3.51
CA LEU A 710 -10.83 56.80 -3.39
C LEU A 710 -10.81 56.08 -2.04
N GLN A 711 -11.20 56.75 -0.96
CA GLN A 711 -11.34 56.16 0.38
C GLN A 711 -12.35 55.01 0.35
N GLU A 712 -13.55 55.23 -0.20
CA GLU A 712 -14.57 54.18 -0.38
C GLU A 712 -14.02 52.99 -1.18
N THR A 713 -13.31 53.21 -2.29
CA THR A 713 -12.70 52.09 -3.05
C THR A 713 -11.56 51.39 -2.32
N VAL A 714 -10.87 52.05 -1.39
CA VAL A 714 -9.84 51.44 -0.54
C VAL A 714 -10.49 50.60 0.56
N ASP A 715 -11.55 51.10 1.18
CA ASP A 715 -12.31 50.39 2.21
C ASP A 715 -12.98 49.14 1.61
N GLU A 716 -13.66 49.25 0.46
CA GLU A 716 -14.18 48.09 -0.28
C GLU A 716 -13.09 47.05 -0.63
N LYS A 717 -11.89 47.51 -1.04
CA LYS A 717 -10.78 46.60 -1.36
C LYS A 717 -10.25 45.92 -0.10
N THR A 718 -10.22 46.63 1.02
CA THR A 718 -9.80 46.09 2.32
C THR A 718 -10.79 45.03 2.82
N GLU A 719 -12.10 45.27 2.70
CA GLU A 719 -13.14 44.28 3.00
C GLU A 719 -13.05 43.05 2.07
N ARG A 720 -12.83 43.26 0.77
CA ARG A 720 -12.62 42.16 -0.20
C ARG A 720 -11.38 41.34 0.12
N ILE A 721 -10.28 41.97 0.53
CA ILE A 721 -9.05 41.28 0.95
C ILE A 721 -9.33 40.44 2.21
N ALA A 722 -9.91 41.03 3.26
CA ALA A 722 -10.27 40.30 4.47
C ALA A 722 -11.19 39.09 4.19
N CYS A 723 -12.20 39.27 3.33
CA CYS A 723 -13.06 38.18 2.88
C CYS A 723 -12.30 37.09 2.09
N LEU A 724 -11.29 37.46 1.30
CA LEU A 724 -10.46 36.50 0.56
C LEU A 724 -9.49 35.76 1.49
N ASP A 725 -8.93 36.43 2.49
CA ASP A 725 -8.05 35.84 3.49
C ASP A 725 -8.80 34.84 4.39
N ASP A 726 -10.02 35.18 4.85
CA ASP A 726 -10.90 34.22 5.55
C ASP A 726 -11.26 33.02 4.68
N ASN A 727 -11.50 33.23 3.38
CA ASN A 727 -11.74 32.14 2.44
C ASN A 727 -10.48 31.28 2.26
N LEU A 728 -9.29 31.87 2.14
CA LEU A 728 -8.01 31.15 2.05
C LEU A 728 -7.73 30.35 3.31
N ALA A 729 -7.84 30.95 4.50
CA ALA A 729 -7.66 30.26 5.78
C ALA A 729 -8.64 29.09 5.93
N ASN A 730 -9.89 29.23 5.47
CA ASN A 730 -10.85 28.13 5.44
C ASN A 730 -10.48 27.05 4.40
N LYS A 731 -9.91 27.41 3.23
CA LYS A 731 -9.36 26.42 2.30
C LYS A 731 -8.14 25.70 2.86
N GLU A 732 -7.24 26.39 3.55
CA GLU A 732 -6.08 25.79 4.22
C GLU A 732 -6.51 24.81 5.33
N LYS A 733 -7.51 25.17 6.15
CA LYS A 733 -8.14 24.24 7.11
C LYS A 733 -8.70 23.00 6.42
N THR A 734 -9.40 23.14 5.28
CA THR A 734 -9.87 21.96 4.53
C THR A 734 -8.75 21.16 3.89
N ILE A 735 -7.67 21.80 3.40
CA ILE A 735 -6.51 21.12 2.82
C ILE A 735 -5.73 20.35 3.89
N THR A 736 -5.55 20.91 5.09
CA THR A 736 -4.89 20.22 6.20
C THR A 736 -5.71 19.02 6.67
N HIS A 737 -7.03 19.15 6.81
CA HIS A 737 -7.92 18.01 7.11
C HIS A 737 -7.89 16.93 6.01
N LEU A 738 -7.89 17.32 4.72
CA LEU A 738 -7.79 16.38 3.60
C LEU A 738 -6.41 15.69 3.54
N ARG A 739 -5.32 16.37 3.92
CA ARG A 739 -3.99 15.75 4.05
C ARG A 739 -3.95 14.73 5.19
N LEU A 740 -4.62 15.03 6.30
CA LEU A 740 -4.68 14.15 7.47
C LEU A 740 -5.48 12.88 7.15
N THR A 741 -6.66 13.03 6.53
CA THR A 741 -7.47 11.87 6.06
C THR A 741 -6.80 11.09 4.92
N LEU A 742 -6.03 11.73 4.04
CA LEU A 742 -5.19 11.02 3.07
C LEU A 742 -4.11 10.19 3.78
N SER A 743 -3.43 10.74 4.78
CA SER A 743 -2.41 10.00 5.56
C SER A 743 -3.01 8.83 6.35
N GLU A 744 -4.21 8.99 6.91
CA GLU A 744 -4.97 7.90 7.52
C GLU A 744 -5.31 6.79 6.49
N LEU A 745 -5.79 7.16 5.30
CA LEU A 745 -6.10 6.22 4.22
C LEU A 745 -4.85 5.52 3.66
N GLU A 746 -3.72 6.22 3.54
CA GLU A 746 -2.43 5.67 3.16
C GLU A 746 -1.96 4.64 4.21
N SER A 747 -2.04 4.97 5.50
CA SER A 747 -1.68 4.04 6.59
C SER A 747 -2.58 2.79 6.61
N SER A 748 -3.87 2.95 6.31
CA SER A 748 -4.83 1.85 6.19
C SER A 748 -4.53 0.99 4.95
N ALA A 749 -4.15 1.60 3.83
CA ALA A 749 -3.75 0.90 2.62
C ALA A 749 -2.45 0.08 2.82
N ASP A 750 -1.46 0.63 3.52
CA ASP A 750 -0.24 -0.11 3.86
C ASP A 750 -0.52 -1.25 4.86
N GLN A 751 -1.36 -1.05 5.88
CA GLN A 751 -1.82 -2.15 6.75
C GLN A 751 -2.52 -3.27 5.97
N MET A 752 -3.42 -2.92 5.04
CA MET A 752 -4.12 -3.89 4.19
C MET A 752 -3.16 -4.62 3.23
N LYS A 753 -2.13 -3.93 2.75
CA LYS A 753 -1.08 -4.49 1.88
C LYS A 753 -0.13 -5.42 2.65
N ASP A 754 0.23 -5.08 3.88
CA ASP A 754 0.99 -5.98 4.77
C ASP A 754 0.16 -7.23 5.10
N MET A 755 -1.13 -7.07 5.40
CA MET A 755 -2.05 -8.19 5.59
C MET A 755 -2.19 -9.07 4.33
N LEU A 756 -2.29 -8.48 3.15
CA LEU A 756 -2.25 -9.21 1.87
C LEU A 756 -0.93 -9.98 1.71
N SER A 757 0.20 -9.33 1.97
CA SER A 757 1.52 -9.98 1.89
C SER A 757 1.64 -11.16 2.86
N ASN A 758 1.11 -11.04 4.08
CA ASN A 758 1.07 -12.13 5.06
C ASN A 758 0.21 -13.31 4.55
N ARG A 759 -0.93 -13.03 3.89
CA ARG A 759 -1.73 -14.07 3.24
C ARG A 759 -1.03 -14.70 2.04
N ASP A 760 -0.30 -13.93 1.23
CA ASP A 760 0.50 -14.47 0.12
C ASP A 760 1.64 -15.38 0.63
N HIS A 761 2.28 -15.04 1.75
CA HIS A 761 3.26 -15.90 2.41
C HIS A 761 2.62 -17.17 2.98
N GLU A 762 1.45 -17.08 3.60
CA GLU A 762 0.66 -18.22 4.10
C GLU A 762 0.23 -19.14 2.96
N ILE A 763 -0.35 -18.60 1.89
CA ILE A 763 -0.72 -19.32 0.66
C ILE A 763 0.51 -19.98 0.03
N SER A 764 1.65 -19.29 -0.01
CA SER A 764 2.91 -19.84 -0.53
C SER A 764 3.51 -20.92 0.39
N SER A 765 3.23 -20.90 1.68
CA SER A 765 3.60 -21.97 2.62
C SER A 765 2.69 -23.18 2.45
N LEU A 766 1.37 -22.97 2.37
CA LEU A 766 0.38 -24.01 2.16
C LEU A 766 0.57 -24.73 0.82
N HIS A 767 0.88 -24.01 -0.27
CA HIS A 767 1.25 -24.64 -1.54
C HIS A 767 2.49 -25.54 -1.41
N ARG A 768 3.56 -25.07 -0.75
CA ARG A 768 4.75 -25.92 -0.54
C ARG A 768 4.46 -27.15 0.33
N GLN A 769 3.56 -27.05 1.30
CA GLN A 769 3.11 -28.19 2.11
C GLN A 769 2.25 -29.16 1.28
N LEU A 770 1.39 -28.64 0.39
CA LEU A 770 0.61 -29.43 -0.56
C LEU A 770 1.53 -30.18 -1.53
N ASP A 771 2.51 -29.49 -2.13
CA ASP A 771 3.51 -30.06 -3.03
C ASP A 771 4.32 -31.17 -2.33
N MET A 772 4.76 -30.93 -1.09
CA MET A 772 5.44 -31.95 -0.29
C MET A 772 4.55 -33.16 -0.04
N SER A 773 3.29 -32.92 0.35
CA SER A 773 2.29 -33.98 0.57
C SER A 773 2.01 -34.78 -0.71
N HIS A 774 2.02 -34.14 -1.88
CA HIS A 774 1.90 -34.82 -3.18
C HIS A 774 3.14 -35.65 -3.53
N ILE A 775 4.34 -35.17 -3.22
CA ILE A 775 5.60 -35.93 -3.40
C ILE A 775 5.62 -37.15 -2.46
N GLU A 776 5.27 -36.97 -1.19
CA GLU A 776 5.14 -38.05 -0.21
C GLU A 776 4.08 -39.08 -0.66
N LEU A 777 2.89 -38.62 -1.10
CA LEU A 777 1.84 -39.50 -1.59
C LEU A 777 2.31 -40.31 -2.81
N ALA A 778 2.91 -39.67 -3.81
CA ALA A 778 3.45 -40.34 -4.99
C ALA A 778 4.55 -41.38 -4.63
N GLU A 779 5.36 -41.10 -3.61
CA GLU A 779 6.36 -42.06 -3.14
C GLU A 779 5.73 -43.22 -2.35
N THR A 780 4.73 -42.97 -1.50
CA THR A 780 3.96 -44.06 -0.86
C THR A 780 3.21 -44.92 -1.89
N GLU A 781 2.75 -44.34 -3.00
CA GLU A 781 2.17 -45.10 -4.13
C GLU A 781 3.22 -45.99 -4.81
N ARG A 782 4.44 -45.49 -5.06
CA ARG A 782 5.54 -46.32 -5.58
C ARG A 782 5.91 -47.46 -4.62
N VAL A 783 6.06 -47.17 -3.33
CA VAL A 783 6.38 -48.18 -2.31
C VAL A 783 5.26 -49.22 -2.24
N LYS A 784 3.99 -48.80 -2.29
CA LYS A 784 2.82 -49.70 -2.36
C LYS A 784 2.84 -50.56 -3.64
N GLU A 785 3.15 -50.00 -4.80
CA GLU A 785 3.30 -50.77 -6.04
C GLU A 785 4.43 -51.80 -5.95
N MET A 786 5.58 -51.42 -5.40
CA MET A 786 6.71 -52.34 -5.20
C MET A 786 6.34 -53.47 -4.25
N ALA A 787 5.68 -53.15 -3.12
CA ALA A 787 5.19 -54.14 -2.17
C ALA A 787 4.13 -55.07 -2.79
N LEU A 788 3.23 -54.56 -3.66
CA LEU A 788 2.27 -55.39 -4.39
C LEU A 788 2.93 -56.28 -5.44
N LYS A 789 3.98 -55.82 -6.12
CA LYS A 789 4.78 -56.63 -7.07
C LYS A 789 5.51 -57.75 -6.32
N GLU A 790 6.13 -57.44 -5.18
CA GLU A 790 6.79 -58.44 -4.32
C GLU A 790 5.79 -59.44 -3.74
N ASN A 791 4.62 -58.99 -3.28
CA ASN A 791 3.57 -59.86 -2.75
C ASN A 791 3.08 -60.85 -3.82
N ARG A 792 2.88 -60.39 -5.07
CA ARG A 792 2.57 -61.29 -6.20
C ARG A 792 3.68 -62.30 -6.45
N ARG A 793 4.97 -61.88 -6.48
CA ARG A 793 6.08 -62.83 -6.63
C ARG A 793 6.08 -63.87 -5.51
N LEU A 794 5.90 -63.47 -4.26
CA LEU A 794 5.82 -64.39 -3.12
C LEU A 794 4.60 -65.31 -3.18
N GLN A 795 3.49 -64.88 -3.77
CA GLN A 795 2.33 -65.75 -4.06
C GLN A 795 2.64 -66.77 -5.16
N ASP A 796 3.32 -66.35 -6.23
CA ASP A 796 3.75 -67.24 -7.33
C ASP A 796 4.83 -68.25 -6.86
N ASP A 797 5.78 -67.81 -6.04
CA ASP A 797 6.80 -68.62 -5.37
C ASP A 797 6.11 -69.66 -4.46
N LEU A 798 5.16 -69.23 -3.61
CA LEU A 798 4.39 -70.12 -2.74
C LEU A 798 3.53 -71.12 -3.52
N ALA A 799 2.89 -70.69 -4.61
CA ALA A 799 2.11 -71.57 -5.49
C ALA A 799 3.01 -72.56 -6.25
N THR A 800 4.27 -72.22 -6.49
CA THR A 800 5.27 -73.13 -7.07
C THR A 800 5.71 -74.17 -6.05
N VAL A 801 6.12 -73.75 -4.85
CA VAL A 801 6.47 -74.64 -3.75
C VAL A 801 5.30 -75.55 -3.35
N ALA A 802 4.06 -75.07 -3.43
CA ALA A 802 2.87 -75.90 -3.19
C ALA A 802 2.71 -77.01 -4.25
N ARG A 803 2.92 -76.70 -5.53
CA ARG A 803 2.90 -77.70 -6.62
C ARG A 803 4.06 -78.70 -6.52
N GLU A 804 5.25 -78.24 -6.17
CA GLU A 804 6.42 -79.10 -5.96
C GLU A 804 6.22 -80.04 -4.77
N ASN A 805 5.72 -79.54 -3.64
CA ASN A 805 5.37 -80.38 -2.49
C ASN A 805 4.27 -81.41 -2.82
N GLN A 806 3.28 -81.05 -3.64
CA GLN A 806 2.28 -81.99 -4.14
C GLN A 806 2.92 -83.08 -5.01
N ALA A 807 3.80 -82.71 -5.95
CA ALA A 807 4.52 -83.67 -6.80
C ALA A 807 5.43 -84.61 -6.00
N ILE A 808 6.21 -84.08 -5.06
CA ILE A 808 7.06 -84.88 -4.15
C ILE A 808 6.20 -85.80 -3.26
N SER A 809 5.02 -85.34 -2.83
CA SER A 809 4.09 -86.20 -2.07
C SER A 809 3.56 -87.35 -2.92
N THR A 810 3.20 -87.11 -4.18
CA THR A 810 2.78 -88.19 -5.09
C THR A 810 3.93 -89.15 -5.43
N GLU A 811 5.14 -88.65 -5.67
CA GLU A 811 6.33 -89.50 -5.89
C GLU A 811 6.67 -90.35 -4.65
N LEU A 812 6.48 -89.79 -3.44
CA LEU A 812 6.65 -90.52 -2.18
C LEU A 812 5.55 -91.59 -2.00
N GLU A 813 4.30 -91.28 -2.34
CA GLU A 813 3.21 -92.25 -2.34
C GLU A 813 3.48 -93.38 -3.33
N ASP A 814 3.89 -93.09 -4.56
CA ASP A 814 4.25 -94.09 -5.57
C ASP A 814 5.42 -94.97 -5.09
N ALA A 815 6.48 -94.38 -4.53
CA ALA A 815 7.61 -95.12 -3.96
C ALA A 815 7.20 -96.00 -2.75
N ILE A 816 6.21 -95.58 -1.96
CA ILE A 816 5.62 -96.41 -0.89
C ILE A 816 4.84 -97.60 -1.49
N HIS A 817 4.08 -97.38 -2.56
CA HIS A 817 3.36 -98.45 -3.26
C HIS A 817 4.34 -99.46 -3.90
N GLU A 818 5.38 -98.99 -4.60
CA GLU A 818 6.43 -99.87 -5.15
C GLU A 818 7.14 -100.68 -4.06
N LYS A 819 7.47 -100.04 -2.93
CA LYS A 819 8.09 -100.71 -1.78
C LYS A 819 7.18 -101.80 -1.21
N GLU A 820 5.90 -101.51 -1.01
CA GLU A 820 4.96 -102.52 -0.50
C GLU A 820 4.70 -103.62 -1.53
N GLU A 821 4.66 -103.31 -2.84
CA GLU A 821 4.62 -104.34 -3.88
C GLU A 821 5.86 -105.24 -3.84
N MET A 822 7.06 -104.67 -3.79
CA MET A 822 8.32 -105.43 -3.68
C MET A 822 8.37 -106.26 -2.40
N LYS A 823 7.83 -105.76 -1.28
CA LYS A 823 7.66 -106.52 -0.03
C LYS A 823 6.67 -107.69 -0.17
N THR A 824 5.57 -107.54 -0.91
CA THR A 824 4.69 -108.68 -1.23
C THR A 824 5.39 -109.69 -2.15
N ARG A 825 6.14 -109.25 -3.16
CA ARG A 825 6.96 -110.13 -4.02
C ARG A 825 8.01 -110.91 -3.21
N ILE A 826 8.72 -110.25 -2.29
CA ILE A 826 9.67 -110.89 -1.36
C ILE A 826 8.96 -111.89 -0.45
N HIS A 827 7.79 -111.56 0.10
CA HIS A 827 7.02 -112.49 0.93
C HIS A 827 6.61 -113.74 0.13
N ASN A 828 6.16 -113.57 -1.11
CA ASN A 828 5.85 -114.68 -2.02
C ASN A 828 7.09 -115.57 -2.25
N TYR A 829 8.26 -114.98 -2.55
CA TYR A 829 9.51 -115.75 -2.68
C TYR A 829 9.90 -116.47 -1.38
N ILE A 830 9.74 -115.85 -0.20
CA ILE A 830 9.99 -116.52 1.09
C ILE A 830 9.06 -117.72 1.26
N THR A 831 7.78 -117.60 0.89
CA THR A 831 6.85 -118.75 0.96
C THR A 831 7.16 -119.84 -0.07
N GLU A 832 7.62 -119.49 -1.27
CA GLU A 832 8.09 -120.47 -2.25
C GLU A 832 9.36 -121.18 -1.80
N VAL A 833 10.34 -120.45 -1.25
CA VAL A 833 11.57 -121.03 -0.67
C VAL A 833 11.21 -121.96 0.50
N SER A 834 10.35 -121.53 1.43
CA SER A 834 9.88 -122.38 2.54
C SER A 834 9.21 -123.67 2.04
N ARG A 835 8.47 -123.60 0.93
CA ARG A 835 7.86 -124.77 0.26
C ARG A 835 8.93 -125.68 -0.37
N PHE A 836 10.00 -125.13 -0.95
CA PHE A 836 11.11 -125.91 -1.47
C PHE A 836 11.97 -126.51 -0.36
N GLU A 837 12.24 -125.79 0.73
CA GLU A 837 12.96 -126.29 1.91
C GLU A 837 12.22 -127.47 2.56
N THR A 838 10.90 -127.36 2.75
CA THR A 838 10.09 -128.46 3.28
C THR A 838 10.05 -129.67 2.33
N LEU A 839 9.99 -129.45 1.02
CA LEU A 839 10.10 -130.52 0.02
C LEU A 839 11.49 -131.18 0.04
N MET A 840 12.56 -130.40 0.13
CA MET A 840 13.94 -130.89 0.24
C MET A 840 14.16 -131.68 1.52
N ALA A 841 13.69 -131.19 2.67
CA ALA A 841 13.74 -131.92 3.93
C ALA A 841 12.98 -133.26 3.87
N SER A 842 11.83 -133.30 3.18
CA SER A 842 11.12 -134.56 2.91
C SER A 842 11.97 -135.51 2.04
N LYS A 843 12.65 -135.00 1.01
CA LYS A 843 13.50 -135.81 0.12
C LYS A 843 14.80 -136.27 0.78
N GLU A 844 15.41 -135.45 1.64
CA GLU A 844 16.53 -135.85 2.48
C GLU A 844 16.12 -136.92 3.48
N LYS A 845 14.93 -136.82 4.09
CA LYS A 845 14.38 -137.88 4.96
C LYS A 845 14.15 -139.18 4.19
N GLU A 846 13.52 -139.13 3.01
CA GLU A 846 13.38 -140.31 2.13
C GLU A 846 14.73 -140.95 1.79
N ASN A 847 15.76 -140.13 1.51
CA ASN A 847 17.10 -140.59 1.19
C ASN A 847 17.83 -141.17 2.42
N GLN A 848 17.66 -140.58 3.61
CA GLN A 848 18.16 -141.13 4.87
C GLN A 848 17.50 -142.48 5.19
N GLU A 849 16.17 -142.59 5.04
CA GLU A 849 15.45 -143.86 5.19
C GLU A 849 15.91 -144.91 4.17
N LEU A 850 16.27 -144.51 2.96
CA LEU A 850 16.82 -145.40 1.93
C LEU A 850 18.26 -145.83 2.24
N LEU A 851 19.12 -144.92 2.68
CA LEU A 851 20.48 -145.20 3.15
C LEU A 851 20.48 -146.14 4.36
N GLU A 852 19.53 -145.97 5.29
CA GLU A 852 19.41 -146.85 6.44
C GLU A 852 18.91 -148.25 6.04
N LYS A 853 17.98 -148.35 5.06
CA LYS A 853 17.63 -149.64 4.43
C LYS A 853 18.85 -150.30 3.76
N PHE A 854 19.68 -149.53 3.04
CA PHE A 854 20.92 -150.04 2.45
C PHE A 854 21.92 -150.53 3.51
N ARG A 855 22.11 -149.79 4.61
CA ARG A 855 22.97 -150.23 5.73
C ARG A 855 22.44 -151.50 6.38
N MET A 856 21.14 -151.57 6.68
CA MET A 856 20.52 -152.76 7.24
C MET A 856 20.68 -153.98 6.33
N LEU A 857 20.50 -153.81 5.01
CA LEU A 857 20.75 -154.87 4.03
C LEU A 857 22.24 -155.24 3.93
N HIS A 858 23.15 -154.28 4.06
CA HIS A 858 24.58 -154.52 4.05
C HIS A 858 25.04 -155.28 5.30
N MET A 859 24.60 -154.86 6.49
CA MET A 859 24.84 -155.59 7.74
C MET A 859 24.26 -157.01 7.68
N GLN A 860 23.07 -157.20 7.10
CA GLN A 860 22.53 -158.54 6.87
C GLN A 860 23.40 -159.37 5.91
N ALA A 861 23.97 -158.76 4.87
CA ALA A 861 24.90 -159.44 3.97
C ALA A 861 26.21 -159.82 4.67
N GLU A 862 26.80 -158.93 5.48
CA GLU A 862 27.97 -159.22 6.33
C GLU A 862 27.67 -160.35 7.33
N ASP A 863 26.48 -160.35 7.93
CA ASP A 863 25.99 -161.42 8.83
C ASP A 863 25.91 -162.77 8.12
N TRP A 864 25.49 -162.79 6.85
CA TRP A 864 25.42 -164.00 6.02
C TRP A 864 26.81 -164.44 5.55
N GLU A 865 27.71 -163.50 5.24
CA GLU A 865 29.11 -163.77 4.90
C GLU A 865 29.88 -164.35 6.10
N MET A 866 29.67 -163.80 7.31
CA MET A 866 30.24 -164.35 8.54
C MET A 866 29.71 -165.76 8.84
N LYS A 867 28.40 -166.01 8.65
CA LYS A 867 27.81 -167.36 8.77
C LYS A 867 28.38 -168.33 7.73
N ALA A 868 28.63 -167.87 6.50
CA ALA A 868 29.27 -168.68 5.46
C ALA A 868 30.71 -169.05 5.85
N HIS A 869 31.53 -168.08 6.28
CA HIS A 869 32.88 -168.35 6.78
C HIS A 869 32.92 -169.23 8.03
N GLN A 870 31.95 -169.10 8.94
CA GLN A 870 31.83 -170.02 10.07
C GLN A 870 31.56 -171.46 9.57
N ALA A 871 30.63 -171.65 8.64
CA ALA A 871 30.35 -172.96 8.05
C ALA A 871 31.54 -173.52 7.25
N GLU A 872 32.34 -172.67 6.58
CA GLU A 872 33.61 -173.08 5.94
C GLU A 872 34.67 -173.52 6.97
N GLY A 873 34.72 -172.85 8.13
CA GLY A 873 35.57 -173.22 9.27
C GLY A 873 35.16 -174.56 9.88
N GLU A 874 33.86 -174.75 10.14
CA GLU A 874 33.30 -176.02 10.63
C GLU A 874 33.54 -177.16 9.63
N SER A 875 33.29 -176.93 8.33
CA SER A 875 33.59 -177.87 7.25
C SER A 875 35.08 -178.22 7.17
N SER A 876 35.96 -177.23 7.37
CA SER A 876 37.41 -177.46 7.43
C SER A 876 37.84 -178.25 8.66
N SER A 877 37.18 -178.06 9.81
CA SER A 877 37.39 -178.84 11.03
C SER A 877 36.98 -180.30 10.84
N ILE A 878 35.77 -180.55 10.33
CA ILE A 878 35.26 -181.90 10.03
C ILE A 878 36.17 -182.61 9.01
N ARG A 879 36.71 -181.89 8.02
CA ARG A 879 37.68 -182.42 7.05
C ARG A 879 39.01 -182.82 7.70
N LEU A 880 39.47 -182.11 8.73
CA LEU A 880 40.66 -182.48 9.50
C LEU A 880 40.41 -183.70 10.39
N GLU A 881 39.25 -183.78 11.04
CA GLU A 881 38.85 -184.96 11.81
C GLU A 881 38.77 -186.21 10.93
N LEU A 882 38.14 -186.11 9.74
CA LEU A 882 38.10 -187.19 8.75
C LEU A 882 39.50 -187.64 8.31
N LEU A 883 40.44 -186.72 8.13
CA LEU A 883 41.84 -187.05 7.81
C LEU A 883 42.54 -187.77 8.97
N SER A 884 42.27 -187.38 10.22
CA SER A 884 42.79 -188.06 11.43
C SER A 884 42.26 -189.49 11.54
N VAL A 885 40.94 -189.66 11.38
CA VAL A 885 40.31 -190.99 11.37
C VAL A 885 40.85 -191.84 10.22
N ASP A 886 41.16 -191.25 9.06
CA ASP A 886 41.78 -191.97 7.95
C ASP A 886 43.24 -192.40 8.22
N THR A 887 44.03 -191.59 8.94
CA THR A 887 45.36 -192.00 9.43
C THR A 887 45.27 -193.15 10.43
N ASP A 888 44.35 -193.08 11.39
CA ASP A 888 44.14 -194.15 12.38
C ASP A 888 43.68 -195.45 11.70
N ARG A 889 42.77 -195.33 10.73
CA ARG A 889 42.29 -196.43 9.89
C ARG A 889 43.42 -197.06 9.04
N ARG A 890 44.43 -196.29 8.64
CA ARG A 890 45.63 -196.81 7.97
C ARG A 890 46.54 -197.56 8.94
N HIS A 891 46.85 -196.99 10.11
CA HIS A 891 47.65 -197.68 11.12
C HIS A 891 47.01 -198.97 11.64
N LEU A 892 45.68 -199.00 11.79
CA LEU A 892 44.95 -200.22 12.12
C LEU A 892 45.06 -201.29 11.01
N ARG A 893 45.04 -200.90 9.73
CA ARG A 893 45.28 -201.83 8.61
C ARG A 893 46.71 -202.36 8.61
N GLU A 894 47.71 -201.50 8.76
CA GLU A 894 49.14 -201.89 8.85
C GLU A 894 49.37 -202.89 9.99
N LYS A 895 48.72 -202.68 11.14
CA LYS A 895 48.76 -203.59 12.29
C LYS A 895 48.10 -204.94 12.01
N VAL A 896 46.98 -204.98 11.30
CA VAL A 896 46.35 -206.24 10.85
C VAL A 896 47.27 -206.98 9.88
N GLU A 897 47.85 -206.28 8.91
CA GLU A 897 48.75 -206.87 7.89
C GLU A 897 50.05 -207.44 8.50
N LEU A 898 50.53 -206.86 9.61
CA LEU A 898 51.64 -207.41 10.39
C LEU A 898 51.23 -208.70 11.13
N LEU A 899 50.06 -208.71 11.78
CA LEU A 899 49.54 -209.90 12.46
C LEU A 899 49.26 -211.05 11.49
N GLU A 900 48.76 -210.75 10.28
CA GLU A 900 48.60 -211.74 9.20
C GLU A 900 49.94 -212.37 8.78
N LYS A 901 51.02 -211.58 8.72
CA LYS A 901 52.38 -212.08 8.43
C LYS A 901 52.94 -212.95 9.56
N GLU A 902 52.69 -212.61 10.83
CA GLU A 902 53.07 -213.45 11.97
C GLU A 902 52.33 -214.80 11.96
N ILE A 903 51.01 -214.79 11.71
CA ILE A 903 50.19 -216.00 11.57
C ILE A 903 50.72 -216.88 10.42
N GLN A 904 51.05 -216.28 9.26
CA GLN A 904 51.63 -217.02 8.14
C GLN A 904 52.99 -217.64 8.48
N GLY A 905 53.82 -216.95 9.26
CA GLY A 905 55.08 -217.49 9.79
C GLY A 905 54.86 -218.70 10.70
N HIS A 906 53.86 -218.65 11.59
CA HIS A 906 53.49 -219.77 12.44
C HIS A 906 52.98 -221.00 11.64
N ILE A 907 52.22 -220.78 10.56
CA ILE A 907 51.75 -221.86 9.67
C ILE A 907 52.93 -222.59 9.01
N VAL A 908 53.92 -221.85 8.49
CA VAL A 908 55.13 -222.44 7.87
C VAL A 908 55.95 -223.23 8.90
N ALA A 909 56.08 -222.73 10.13
CA ALA A 909 56.73 -223.47 11.21
C ALA A 909 55.98 -224.77 11.58
N HIS A 910 54.64 -224.75 11.60
CA HIS A 910 53.82 -225.93 11.87
C HIS A 910 54.03 -227.03 10.82
N GLN A 911 54.06 -226.67 9.53
CA GLN A 911 54.31 -227.61 8.43
C GLN A 911 55.73 -228.24 8.49
N ALA A 912 56.72 -227.49 8.98
CA ALA A 912 58.06 -228.01 9.22
C ALA A 912 58.08 -229.04 10.36
N TYR A 913 57.35 -228.81 11.45
CA TYR A 913 57.20 -229.78 12.54
C TYR A 913 56.44 -231.05 12.11
N GLU A 914 55.35 -230.92 11.35
CA GLU A 914 54.60 -232.07 10.78
C GLU A 914 55.49 -232.95 9.87
N SER A 915 56.38 -232.32 9.10
CA SER A 915 57.34 -233.02 8.25
C SER A 915 58.37 -233.83 9.06
N GLN A 916 58.85 -233.28 10.18
CA GLN A 916 59.74 -234.00 11.11
C GLN A 916 59.02 -235.19 11.79
N ILE A 917 57.79 -234.98 12.28
CA ILE A 917 56.97 -236.04 12.90
C ILE A 917 56.75 -237.21 11.91
N SER A 918 56.46 -236.89 10.65
CA SER A 918 56.28 -237.88 9.58
C SER A 918 57.55 -238.69 9.30
N SER A 919 58.74 -238.08 9.41
CA SER A 919 60.03 -238.76 9.28
C SER A 919 60.32 -239.70 10.46
N ILE A 920 60.06 -239.25 11.69
CA ILE A 920 60.28 -240.04 12.91
C ILE A 920 59.38 -241.28 12.93
N THR A 921 58.11 -241.11 12.59
CA THR A 921 57.13 -242.22 12.51
C THR A 921 57.58 -243.32 11.53
N LYS A 922 58.20 -242.93 10.41
CA LYS A 922 58.68 -243.85 9.37
C LYS A 922 59.99 -244.57 9.73
N ASN A 923 60.75 -244.04 10.70
CA ASN A 923 61.91 -244.70 11.28
C ASN A 923 61.51 -245.64 12.43
N MET A 924 60.49 -245.26 13.21
CA MET A 924 59.94 -246.08 14.29
C MET A 924 59.46 -247.44 13.77
N SER A 925 58.69 -247.45 12.68
CA SER A 925 58.12 -248.68 12.11
C SER A 925 59.18 -249.64 11.54
N LYS A 926 60.33 -249.14 11.08
CA LYS A 926 61.46 -250.00 10.67
C LYS A 926 62.11 -250.72 11.85
N LEU A 927 62.33 -250.01 12.96
CA LEU A 927 62.92 -250.59 14.17
C LEU A 927 62.01 -251.68 14.79
N GLU A 928 60.69 -251.51 14.73
CA GLU A 928 59.72 -252.54 15.15
C GLU A 928 59.80 -253.81 14.29
N GLU A 929 60.11 -253.68 13.01
CA GLU A 929 60.23 -254.80 12.06
C GLU A 929 61.56 -255.56 12.21
N ASP A 930 62.66 -254.85 12.54
CA ASP A 930 63.95 -255.45 12.88
C ASP A 930 63.89 -256.22 14.21
N ILE A 931 63.24 -255.67 15.25
CA ILE A 931 63.03 -256.35 16.55
C ILE A 931 62.22 -257.65 16.39
N LYS A 932 61.28 -257.71 15.44
CA LYS A 932 60.51 -258.92 15.14
C LYS A 932 61.37 -260.05 14.53
N ARG A 933 62.33 -259.71 13.67
CA ARG A 933 63.27 -260.68 13.08
C ARG A 933 64.24 -261.24 14.14
N GLU A 934 64.87 -260.36 14.91
CA GLU A 934 65.76 -260.73 16.04
C GLU A 934 65.09 -261.71 17.03
N ASN A 935 63.81 -261.49 17.36
CA ASN A 935 63.07 -262.40 18.26
C ASN A 935 62.80 -263.79 17.65
N GLN A 936 62.69 -263.93 16.33
CA GLN A 936 62.56 -265.24 15.68
C GLN A 936 63.90 -265.99 15.69
N ASP A 937 65.01 -265.32 15.36
CA ASP A 937 66.35 -265.92 15.41
C ASP A 937 66.79 -266.30 16.84
N LYS A 938 66.42 -265.50 17.84
CA LYS A 938 66.62 -265.84 19.25
C LYS A 938 65.90 -267.13 19.67
N SER A 939 64.78 -267.47 19.03
CA SER A 939 64.02 -268.68 19.35
C SER A 939 64.65 -269.96 18.80
N SER A 940 65.34 -269.89 17.65
CA SER A 940 66.05 -271.05 17.08
C SER A 940 67.34 -271.36 17.87
N VAL A 941 68.12 -270.33 18.21
CA VAL A 941 69.37 -270.49 18.99
C VAL A 941 69.12 -271.10 20.39
N LEU A 942 67.96 -270.84 21.00
CA LEU A 942 67.58 -271.47 22.27
C LEU A 942 67.26 -272.96 22.15
N ALA A 943 66.79 -273.44 20.99
CA ALA A 943 66.61 -274.87 20.73
C ALA A 943 67.96 -275.58 20.60
N ASP A 944 68.91 -274.98 19.87
CA ASP A 944 70.26 -275.54 19.68
C ASP A 944 71.04 -275.60 21.01
N LEU A 945 70.94 -274.56 21.86
CA LEU A 945 71.70 -274.47 23.10
C LEU A 945 71.27 -275.51 24.16
N ALA A 946 70.04 -276.03 24.07
CA ALA A 946 69.59 -277.16 24.90
C ALA A 946 70.32 -278.46 24.52
N SER A 947 70.54 -278.71 23.23
CA SER A 947 71.22 -279.93 22.74
C SER A 947 72.70 -280.02 23.17
N VAL A 948 73.37 -278.87 23.27
CA VAL A 948 74.79 -278.79 23.66
C VAL A 948 74.99 -279.03 25.16
N ARG A 949 74.07 -278.56 26.01
CA ARG A 949 74.23 -278.62 27.48
C ARG A 949 74.28 -280.04 28.03
N GLU A 950 73.53 -280.98 27.46
CA GLU A 950 73.53 -282.37 27.94
C GLU A 950 74.79 -283.15 27.52
N LEU A 951 75.45 -282.70 26.44
CA LEU A 951 76.74 -283.25 25.98
C LEU A 951 77.90 -282.82 26.91
N CYS A 952 77.84 -281.60 27.48
CA CYS A 952 78.85 -281.09 28.41
C CYS A 952 78.88 -281.84 29.76
N VAL A 953 77.74 -282.27 30.30
CA VAL A 953 77.70 -283.04 31.57
C VAL A 953 78.43 -284.38 31.46
N LYS A 954 78.52 -284.96 30.25
CA LYS A 954 79.28 -286.19 29.99
C LYS A 954 80.80 -286.00 29.95
N LEU A 955 81.30 -284.76 29.85
CA LEU A 955 82.75 -284.50 29.90
C LEU A 955 83.28 -284.16 31.30
N GLU A 956 82.55 -283.37 32.10
CA GLU A 956 83.11 -282.84 33.36
C GLU A 956 83.47 -283.97 34.36
N SER A 957 82.71 -285.06 34.40
CA SER A 957 83.01 -286.21 35.29
C SER A 957 84.26 -287.01 34.90
N SER A 958 84.73 -286.89 33.65
CA SER A 958 85.97 -287.55 33.19
C SER A 958 87.24 -286.83 33.66
N LYS A 959 87.13 -285.55 34.03
CA LYS A 959 88.25 -284.65 34.35
C LYS A 959 88.76 -284.83 35.79
N ASP A 960 87.86 -285.03 36.74
CA ASP A 960 88.23 -285.25 38.15
C ASP A 960 88.92 -286.61 38.40
N LEU A 961 88.77 -287.55 37.47
CA LEU A 961 89.47 -288.83 37.48
C LEU A 961 90.98 -288.68 37.21
N LEU A 962 91.39 -287.64 36.48
CA LEU A 962 92.79 -287.37 36.14
C LEU A 962 93.53 -286.54 37.20
N SER A 963 92.85 -285.58 37.84
CA SER A 963 93.49 -284.62 38.75
C SER A 963 94.12 -285.23 40.01
N ARG A 964 93.67 -286.42 40.45
CA ARG A 964 94.20 -287.09 41.65
C ARG A 964 95.37 -288.04 41.39
N GLN A 965 95.71 -288.32 40.13
CA GLN A 965 96.90 -289.12 39.80
C GLN A 965 98.18 -288.27 39.74
N LEU A 966 98.11 -286.94 39.60
CA LEU A 966 99.30 -286.12 39.38
C LEU A 966 100.11 -285.80 40.64
N THR A 967 99.49 -285.81 41.83
CA THR A 967 100.22 -285.62 43.10
C THR A 967 101.09 -286.82 43.49
N SER A 968 100.91 -287.99 42.87
CA SER A 968 101.71 -289.18 43.16
C SER A 968 103.11 -289.19 42.52
N LYS A 969 103.50 -288.16 41.74
CA LYS A 969 104.86 -288.06 41.14
C LYS A 969 105.70 -286.84 41.54
N SER A 970 105.26 -286.01 42.50
CA SER A 970 106.07 -284.86 42.97
C SER A 970 107.11 -285.20 44.05
N MET A 971 107.13 -286.43 44.58
CA MET A 971 107.93 -286.78 45.78
C MET A 971 109.32 -287.37 45.49
N ASP A 972 109.62 -287.78 44.25
CA ASP A 972 110.76 -288.68 43.96
C ASP A 972 112.02 -288.01 43.36
N TYR A 973 112.19 -286.67 43.37
CA TYR A 973 113.38 -286.04 42.73
C TYR A 973 114.19 -284.97 43.49
N GLU A 974 113.79 -284.45 44.66
CA GLU A 974 114.60 -283.37 45.28
C GLU A 974 115.82 -283.88 46.06
N ARG A 975 115.71 -285.01 46.79
CA ARG A 975 116.86 -285.85 47.17
C ARG A 975 116.47 -287.11 47.93
N VAL A 976 116.84 -288.23 47.31
CA VAL A 976 117.84 -289.12 47.91
C VAL A 976 119.15 -288.34 48.06
N SER A 977 119.69 -287.97 49.23
CA SER A 977 119.40 -288.39 50.62
C SER A 977 119.08 -289.88 50.73
N SER A 978 119.98 -290.68 50.16
CA SER A 978 120.11 -292.13 50.37
C SER A 978 119.22 -293.09 49.57
N LYS A 979 119.66 -293.34 48.32
CA LYS A 979 119.31 -294.41 47.36
C LYS A 979 117.84 -294.64 46.97
N ASP A 980 117.68 -295.10 45.72
CA ASP A 980 116.45 -295.62 45.11
C ASP A 980 115.33 -294.57 44.91
N LYS A 981 114.48 -294.63 43.88
CA LYS A 981 114.41 -295.45 42.65
C LYS A 981 113.84 -294.51 41.56
N PHE A 982 114.33 -294.48 40.32
CA PHE A 982 114.17 -295.50 39.27
C PHE A 982 112.72 -295.91 38.94
N TYR A 983 112.34 -295.64 37.69
CA TYR A 983 111.43 -296.41 36.83
C TYR A 983 109.89 -296.33 36.97
N LEU A 984 109.31 -296.41 35.75
CA LEU A 984 108.12 -297.17 35.32
C LEU A 984 106.71 -296.56 35.38
N LEU A 985 105.97 -297.01 34.34
CA LEU A 985 104.53 -297.23 34.08
C LEU A 985 103.46 -296.26 34.62
#